data_AF-A0A935MXD7-F1
#
_entry.id   AF-A0A935MXD7-F1
#
_cell.length_a   1.000
_cell.length_b   1.000
_cell.length_c   1.000
_cell.angle_alpha   90.00
_cell.angle_beta   90.00
_cell.angle_gamma   90.00
#
_symmetry.space_group_name_H-M   'P 1'
#
loop_
_entity.id
_entity.type
_entity.pdbx_description
1 polymer ?
#
loop_
_entity_poly.entity_id
_entity_poly.type
_entity_poly.pdbx_seq_one_letter_code
_entity_poly.pdbx_strand_id
1 'polypeptide(L)'
;MSKLLQTPKDPNLIFDVGLHRGQDTSFYLKKGYRVVAFEADPENAAFCRERFAEEIADGRLTIVEGAITEDPAASEPDGKVRFYRNEDHSLWGSTSVDWAVRNKVMGTTNEIIGVTAVDFAKCIEQYGVPYFLKADIVGSECICLRAMLKFENQPDYISIRSEKVIFDRLEDEFDLLEQLGYDRFKAVKQDFDGIMPEVPSDGDRQFHVFEEGASGPFAEESRGDWKDRTGAVKDYRSVFVKYWLFGDYSYLIQTEKGRKFITFLERIVRRSLPGWYDTHARHSSVTPAAKAAPVPTESLRQQSAWLLAAKVIGFALSFMLPLVIVRSLTQEAVGHYREAFQVIMNAATILPLGVSMSAYYYLARETHERRGTAVFNILVFNFVMGGLACLTLTLLPNLIGDIFRSEELTRLAPKIGIVIWIWMFSTFLETIAIANQEARVATFFIVGAQLSKTLLMGGAVLLFGTVEAFIFAAMIQGVIQTFILLGYIRSRFPGYWRGFQARFFREQIMYALPFGVAAILWIAQIDIHNYFVGYKFTSAEFAIYAYGCFEIPLMAMLAESVTSVLIPRMNALQKVGDREEMIRLTARAMQKLAFFYFPVYVFLMITANTFIITLFTSEYQASASILVINLTLLPFSILITDPIVRSFKELGRLFLLVRVVVLASMIGVLYYGLGYFGLTGMIAVAVGAILLERAITETMVIRKLGVGWQHLPLLKNVVKTGLASLIAGAVTYVVYRNAHVYLLGVGEHFAEEAFTTHRLSTLNFFGGSFVMLISALVFAPIYLLAANFWGVIEDDEKRWVKDLLRKLSPRRVAGPLPDNGS
;
A
#
# COMPACT_ATOMS: atom_id res chain seq x y z
N MET A 1 -44.17 22.22 -36.04
CA MET A 1 -42.79 21.78 -35.76
C MET A 1 -41.87 22.73 -36.49
N SER A 2 -41.18 23.63 -35.78
CA SER A 2 -40.11 24.42 -36.38
C SER A 2 -39.04 23.46 -36.92
N LYS A 3 -38.54 23.71 -38.13
CA LYS A 3 -37.43 22.94 -38.69
C LYS A 3 -36.21 23.17 -37.80
N LEU A 4 -35.63 22.11 -37.24
CA LEU A 4 -34.41 22.20 -36.42
C LEU A 4 -33.28 22.79 -37.28
N LEU A 5 -32.41 23.58 -36.64
CA LEU A 5 -31.25 24.18 -37.27
C LEU A 5 -30.18 23.11 -37.50
N GLN A 6 -29.65 23.06 -38.73
CA GLN A 6 -28.64 22.09 -39.16
C GLN A 6 -27.23 22.64 -39.02
N THR A 7 -26.85 22.98 -37.79
CA THR A 7 -25.50 23.42 -37.46
C THR A 7 -24.59 22.20 -37.26
N PRO A 8 -23.44 22.09 -37.93
CA PRO A 8 -22.55 20.94 -37.78
C PRO A 8 -21.92 20.88 -36.39
N LYS A 9 -21.68 19.66 -35.90
CA LYS A 9 -20.90 19.40 -34.69
C LYS A 9 -19.40 19.45 -34.99
N ASP A 10 -18.65 20.21 -34.18
CA ASP A 10 -17.20 20.27 -34.25
C ASP A 10 -16.59 19.43 -33.09
N PRO A 11 -15.92 18.29 -33.39
CA PRO A 11 -15.37 17.40 -32.38
C PRO A 11 -14.20 18.01 -31.59
N ASN A 12 -13.62 19.12 -32.07
CA ASN A 12 -12.50 19.80 -31.41
C ASN A 12 -12.94 21.10 -30.69
N LEU A 13 -14.25 21.36 -30.60
CA LEU A 13 -14.81 22.58 -30.00
C LEU A 13 -15.35 22.31 -28.59
N ILE A 14 -14.98 23.16 -27.63
CA ILE A 14 -15.55 23.19 -26.28
C ILE A 14 -16.18 24.55 -26.02
N PHE A 15 -17.36 24.55 -25.42
CA PHE A 15 -17.97 25.76 -24.88
C PHE A 15 -17.75 25.81 -23.36
N ASP A 16 -17.08 26.85 -22.89
CA ASP A 16 -16.91 27.18 -21.46
C ASP A 16 -17.83 28.35 -21.10
N VAL A 17 -19.06 28.04 -20.70
CA VAL A 17 -20.04 29.03 -20.29
C VAL A 17 -19.86 29.33 -18.80
N GLY A 18 -19.47 30.58 -18.49
CA GLY A 18 -18.99 30.98 -17.17
C GLY A 18 -17.48 30.85 -17.03
N LEU A 19 -16.73 31.54 -17.90
CA LEU A 19 -15.27 31.51 -17.99
C LEU A 19 -14.57 31.91 -16.68
N HIS A 20 -15.10 32.93 -16.01
CA HIS A 20 -14.52 33.60 -14.86
C HIS A 20 -13.05 33.99 -15.09
N ARG A 21 -12.09 33.41 -14.35
CA ARG A 21 -10.64 33.67 -14.51
C ARG A 21 -9.96 32.64 -15.40
N GLY A 22 -10.72 31.82 -16.11
CA GLY A 22 -10.24 30.84 -17.08
C GLY A 22 -9.67 29.56 -16.49
N GLN A 23 -10.12 29.19 -15.29
CA GLN A 23 -9.71 27.96 -14.62
C GLN A 23 -9.94 26.72 -15.52
N ASP A 24 -11.15 26.57 -16.07
CA ASP A 24 -11.53 25.44 -16.92
C ASP A 24 -10.99 25.59 -18.35
N THR A 25 -11.13 26.79 -18.93
CA THR A 25 -10.56 27.11 -20.25
C THR A 25 -9.07 26.77 -20.36
N SER A 26 -8.26 27.03 -19.34
CA SER A 26 -6.83 26.63 -19.34
C SER A 26 -6.65 25.12 -19.51
N PHE A 27 -7.50 24.31 -18.90
CA PHE A 27 -7.45 22.86 -19.04
C PHE A 27 -7.85 22.42 -20.45
N TYR A 28 -8.95 22.96 -20.98
CA TYR A 28 -9.45 22.62 -22.31
C TYR A 28 -8.45 22.99 -23.42
N LEU A 29 -7.81 24.16 -23.33
CA LEU A 29 -6.76 24.60 -24.25
C LEU A 29 -5.53 23.68 -24.18
N LYS A 30 -5.09 23.29 -22.97
CA LYS A 30 -3.99 22.32 -22.79
C LYS A 30 -4.33 20.94 -23.35
N LYS A 31 -5.61 20.55 -23.36
CA LYS A 31 -6.11 19.33 -24.02
C LYS A 31 -6.14 19.43 -25.54
N GLY A 32 -5.84 20.61 -26.11
CA GLY A 32 -5.76 20.84 -27.55
C GLY A 32 -7.09 21.20 -28.21
N TYR A 33 -8.12 21.52 -27.41
CA TYR A 33 -9.42 21.95 -27.95
C TYR A 33 -9.41 23.42 -28.32
N ARG A 34 -10.22 23.77 -29.33
CA ARG A 34 -10.66 25.13 -29.59
C ARG A 34 -11.77 25.47 -28.59
N VAL A 35 -11.65 26.60 -27.90
CA VAL A 35 -12.58 26.98 -26.84
C VAL A 35 -13.33 28.25 -27.23
N VAL A 36 -14.65 28.25 -27.09
CA VAL A 36 -15.46 29.48 -27.09
C VAL A 36 -15.95 29.66 -25.65
N ALA A 37 -15.45 30.70 -25.00
CA ALA A 37 -15.72 30.97 -23.60
C ALA A 37 -16.64 32.18 -23.45
N PHE A 38 -17.58 32.11 -22.50
CA PHE A 38 -18.57 33.17 -22.27
C PHE A 38 -18.35 33.77 -20.89
N GLU A 39 -18.21 35.09 -20.82
CA GLU A 39 -18.00 35.83 -19.58
C GLU A 39 -18.88 37.06 -19.50
N ALA A 40 -19.66 37.18 -18.42
CA ALA A 40 -20.56 38.30 -18.21
C ALA A 40 -19.86 39.51 -17.58
N ASP A 41 -18.89 39.30 -16.68
CA ASP A 41 -18.18 40.37 -16.00
C ASP A 41 -17.04 40.92 -16.88
N PRO A 42 -17.10 42.19 -17.31
CA PRO A 42 -16.08 42.79 -18.16
C PRO A 42 -14.67 42.76 -17.55
N GLU A 43 -14.56 42.80 -16.22
CA GLU A 43 -13.24 42.75 -15.55
C GLU A 43 -12.59 41.36 -15.69
N ASN A 44 -13.38 40.29 -15.53
CA ASN A 44 -12.90 38.92 -15.73
C ASN A 44 -12.58 38.65 -17.20
N ALA A 45 -13.40 39.17 -18.12
CA ALA A 45 -13.14 39.07 -19.55
C ALA A 45 -11.85 39.78 -19.95
N ALA A 46 -11.61 41.00 -19.44
CA ALA A 46 -10.37 41.73 -19.66
C ALA A 46 -9.15 40.97 -19.10
N PHE A 47 -9.26 40.43 -17.87
CA PHE A 47 -8.20 39.60 -17.27
C PHE A 47 -7.88 38.37 -18.13
N CYS A 48 -8.90 37.67 -18.62
CA CYS A 48 -8.72 36.48 -19.45
C CYS A 48 -8.12 36.80 -20.83
N ARG A 49 -8.40 37.98 -21.40
CA ARG A 49 -7.73 38.42 -22.64
C ARG A 49 -6.24 38.60 -22.49
N GLU A 50 -5.81 39.13 -21.35
CA GLU A 50 -4.38 39.25 -21.06
C GLU A 50 -3.77 37.87 -20.76
N ARG A 51 -4.45 37.05 -19.95
CA ARG A 51 -3.99 35.71 -19.56
C ARG A 51 -3.81 34.76 -20.76
N PHE A 52 -4.70 34.84 -21.76
CA PHE A 52 -4.72 33.93 -22.92
C PHE A 52 -4.46 34.67 -24.24
N ALA A 53 -3.65 35.73 -24.20
CA ALA A 53 -3.38 36.56 -25.39
C ALA A 53 -2.82 35.74 -26.56
N GLU A 54 -1.97 34.74 -26.29
CA GLU A 54 -1.40 33.85 -27.29
C GLU A 54 -2.48 32.94 -27.91
N GLU A 55 -3.30 32.28 -27.09
CA GLU A 55 -4.35 31.39 -27.59
C GLU A 55 -5.46 32.14 -28.35
N ILE A 56 -5.72 33.40 -28.01
CA ILE A 56 -6.63 34.28 -28.74
C ILE A 56 -6.02 34.66 -30.10
N ALA A 57 -4.74 35.05 -30.12
CA ALA A 57 -4.03 35.38 -31.36
C ALA A 57 -3.95 34.18 -32.33
N ASP A 58 -3.76 32.98 -31.79
CA ASP A 58 -3.74 31.71 -32.55
C ASP A 58 -5.14 31.25 -33.00
N GLY A 59 -6.22 31.91 -32.57
CA GLY A 59 -7.60 31.51 -32.85
C GLY A 59 -8.06 30.24 -32.12
N ARG A 60 -7.32 29.80 -31.10
CA ARG A 60 -7.67 28.64 -30.25
C ARG A 60 -8.68 29.00 -29.16
N LEU A 61 -8.75 30.28 -28.75
CA LEU A 61 -9.73 30.79 -27.79
C LEU A 61 -10.50 31.98 -28.36
N THR A 62 -11.83 31.94 -28.26
CA THR A 62 -12.72 33.11 -28.48
C THR A 62 -13.45 33.44 -27.19
N ILE A 63 -13.35 34.69 -26.72
CA ILE A 63 -14.09 35.17 -25.55
C ILE A 63 -15.29 35.99 -26.02
N VAL A 64 -16.50 35.53 -25.68
CA VAL A 64 -17.77 36.23 -25.91
C VAL A 64 -18.13 36.97 -24.62
N GLU A 65 -18.04 38.30 -24.66
CA GLU A 65 -18.43 39.16 -23.54
C GLU A 65 -19.93 39.42 -23.49
N GLY A 66 -20.51 39.21 -22.31
CA GLY A 66 -21.90 39.50 -22.02
C GLY A 66 -22.60 38.33 -21.34
N ALA A 67 -23.82 38.58 -20.88
CA ALA A 67 -24.61 37.58 -20.19
C ALA A 67 -25.60 36.89 -21.13
N ILE A 68 -25.62 35.56 -21.05
CA ILE A 68 -26.59 34.74 -21.79
C ILE A 68 -28.00 34.99 -21.23
N THR A 69 -28.95 35.23 -22.13
CA THR A 69 -30.35 35.49 -21.79
C THR A 69 -31.29 34.74 -22.73
N GLU A 70 -32.50 34.41 -22.26
CA GLU A 70 -33.52 33.70 -23.05
C GLU A 70 -34.10 34.57 -24.17
N ASP A 71 -34.29 35.86 -23.90
CA ASP A 71 -34.83 36.82 -24.86
C ASP A 71 -33.93 38.06 -24.92
N PRO A 72 -32.92 38.05 -25.81
CA PRO A 72 -32.08 39.21 -26.07
C PRO A 72 -32.87 40.41 -26.60
N ALA A 73 -34.09 40.24 -27.13
CA ALA A 73 -34.94 41.34 -27.59
C ALA A 73 -35.74 42.00 -26.45
N ALA A 74 -35.84 41.34 -25.29
CA ALA A 74 -36.42 41.87 -24.06
C ALA A 74 -35.40 42.60 -23.16
N SER A 75 -34.15 42.75 -23.61
CA SER A 75 -33.12 43.56 -22.93
C SER A 75 -33.51 45.03 -22.89
N GLU A 76 -32.81 45.83 -22.08
CA GLU A 76 -32.99 47.30 -22.11
C GLU A 76 -32.72 47.86 -23.53
N PRO A 77 -33.24 49.06 -23.90
CA PRO A 77 -33.19 49.59 -25.27
C PRO A 77 -31.78 49.71 -25.87
N ASP A 78 -30.74 49.62 -25.05
CA ASP A 78 -29.32 49.64 -25.43
C ASP A 78 -28.70 48.24 -25.61
N GLY A 79 -29.50 47.17 -25.56
CA GLY A 79 -29.05 45.79 -25.73
C GLY A 79 -28.41 45.18 -24.48
N LYS A 80 -28.60 45.79 -23.30
CA LYS A 80 -28.00 45.32 -22.04
C LYS A 80 -29.00 44.62 -21.12
N VAL A 81 -28.46 43.71 -20.31
CA VAL A 81 -29.16 43.01 -19.23
C VAL A 81 -28.48 43.29 -17.90
N ARG A 82 -29.27 43.22 -16.83
CA ARG A 82 -28.78 43.40 -15.46
C ARG A 82 -28.03 42.14 -15.03
N PHE A 83 -26.78 42.32 -14.62
CA PHE A 83 -25.95 41.28 -14.01
C PHE A 83 -25.64 41.68 -12.57
N TYR A 84 -25.88 40.75 -11.64
CA TYR A 84 -25.62 40.95 -10.22
C TYR A 84 -24.21 40.45 -9.93
N ARG A 85 -23.24 41.35 -9.96
CA ARG A 85 -21.85 41.06 -9.61
C ARG A 85 -21.71 41.03 -8.10
N ASN A 86 -21.19 39.93 -7.54
CA ASN A 86 -20.97 39.84 -6.10
C ASN A 86 -19.65 40.52 -5.71
N GLU A 87 -19.68 41.38 -4.68
CA GLU A 87 -18.50 42.18 -4.29
C GLU A 87 -17.49 41.39 -3.44
N ASP A 88 -17.94 40.34 -2.75
CA ASP A 88 -17.11 39.55 -1.82
C ASP A 88 -16.58 38.25 -2.45
N HIS A 89 -17.31 37.68 -3.42
CA HIS A 89 -17.03 36.39 -4.04
C HIS A 89 -17.26 36.45 -5.57
N SER A 90 -16.19 36.63 -6.33
CA SER A 90 -16.25 36.79 -7.79
C SER A 90 -16.91 35.63 -8.56
N LEU A 91 -16.95 34.42 -7.98
CA LEU A 91 -17.62 33.24 -8.54
C LEU A 91 -19.16 33.24 -8.38
N TRP A 92 -19.74 34.21 -7.68
CA TRP A 92 -21.17 34.22 -7.32
C TRP A 92 -22.00 35.21 -8.14
N GLY A 93 -21.44 35.72 -9.25
CA GLY A 93 -22.16 36.57 -10.19
C GLY A 93 -23.25 35.80 -10.95
N SER A 94 -24.40 36.43 -11.16
CA SER A 94 -25.53 35.81 -11.86
C SER A 94 -26.46 36.85 -12.48
N THR A 95 -27.22 36.47 -13.50
CA THR A 95 -28.40 37.22 -13.98
C THR A 95 -29.66 36.92 -13.18
N SER A 96 -29.64 35.88 -12.33
CA SER A 96 -30.78 35.47 -11.50
C SER A 96 -30.95 36.34 -10.26
N VAL A 97 -32.14 36.93 -10.14
CA VAL A 97 -32.54 37.72 -8.97
C VAL A 97 -32.56 36.87 -7.70
N ASP A 98 -33.02 35.61 -7.80
CA ASP A 98 -33.09 34.68 -6.66
C ASP A 98 -31.70 34.42 -6.06
N TRP A 99 -30.69 34.28 -6.92
CA TRP A 99 -29.30 34.11 -6.48
C TRP A 99 -28.72 35.39 -5.88
N ALA A 100 -29.05 36.57 -6.43
CA ALA A 100 -28.66 37.85 -5.83
C ALA A 100 -29.27 38.02 -4.43
N VAL A 101 -30.53 37.60 -4.22
CA VAL A 101 -31.18 37.60 -2.90
C VAL A 101 -30.50 36.60 -1.97
N ARG A 102 -30.21 35.38 -2.43
CA ARG A 102 -29.48 34.36 -1.65
C ARG A 102 -28.12 34.88 -1.18
N ASN A 103 -27.37 35.57 -2.03
CA ASN A 103 -26.07 36.15 -1.67
C ASN A 103 -26.20 37.13 -0.49
N LYS A 104 -27.23 38.00 -0.51
CA LYS A 104 -27.54 38.90 0.62
C LYS A 104 -27.88 38.14 1.90
N VAL A 105 -28.66 37.06 1.79
CA VAL A 105 -28.98 36.19 2.95
C VAL A 105 -27.72 35.53 3.53
N MET A 106 -26.74 35.22 2.68
CA MET A 106 -25.44 34.66 3.09
C MET A 106 -24.47 35.71 3.63
N GLY A 107 -24.87 36.99 3.66
CA GLY A 107 -24.11 38.09 4.24
C GLY A 107 -23.16 38.79 3.26
N THR A 108 -23.33 38.62 1.95
CA THR A 108 -22.54 39.32 0.92
C THR A 108 -23.34 40.36 0.16
N THR A 109 -22.66 41.31 -0.48
CA THR A 109 -23.31 42.37 -1.27
C THR A 109 -23.20 42.10 -2.77
N ASN A 110 -24.14 42.66 -3.53
CA ASN A 110 -24.08 42.60 -5.00
C ASN A 110 -24.21 44.01 -5.57
N GLU A 111 -23.37 44.30 -6.55
CA GLU A 111 -23.44 45.45 -7.43
C GLU A 111 -24.22 45.06 -8.69
N ILE A 112 -25.09 45.96 -9.17
CA ILE A 112 -25.82 45.74 -10.42
C ILE A 112 -25.07 46.44 -11.54
N ILE A 113 -24.58 45.69 -12.51
CA ILE A 113 -23.93 46.22 -13.70
C ILE A 113 -24.76 45.86 -14.95
N GLY A 114 -24.74 46.74 -15.95
CA GLY A 114 -25.37 46.50 -17.25
C GLY A 114 -24.38 45.87 -18.21
N VAL A 115 -24.64 44.65 -18.66
CA VAL A 115 -23.76 43.88 -19.56
C VAL A 115 -24.49 43.52 -20.83
N THR A 116 -23.77 43.34 -21.93
CA THR A 116 -24.35 42.99 -23.24
C THR A 116 -25.17 41.70 -23.17
N ALA A 117 -26.36 41.69 -23.77
CA ALA A 117 -27.16 40.47 -23.91
C ALA A 117 -26.56 39.54 -24.98
N VAL A 118 -26.32 38.27 -24.62
CA VAL A 118 -25.78 37.26 -25.53
C VAL A 118 -26.88 36.26 -25.91
N ASP A 119 -27.10 36.11 -27.21
CA ASP A 119 -27.97 35.09 -27.80
C ASP A 119 -27.18 33.79 -27.99
N PHE A 120 -27.35 32.85 -27.06
CA PHE A 120 -26.60 31.60 -27.08
C PHE A 120 -26.88 30.75 -28.33
N ALA A 121 -28.10 30.79 -28.86
CA ALA A 121 -28.43 30.05 -30.09
C ALA A 121 -27.66 30.61 -31.30
N LYS A 122 -27.58 31.94 -31.44
CA LYS A 122 -26.77 32.56 -32.51
C LYS A 122 -25.29 32.22 -32.37
N CYS A 123 -24.76 32.13 -31.15
CA CYS A 123 -23.37 31.72 -30.93
C CYS A 123 -23.14 30.26 -31.36
N ILE A 124 -24.08 29.35 -31.10
CA ILE A 124 -23.99 27.97 -31.60
C ILE A 124 -24.02 27.95 -33.14
N GLU A 125 -24.92 28.69 -33.77
CA GLU A 125 -24.98 28.81 -35.24
C GLU A 125 -23.65 29.35 -35.83
N GLN A 126 -23.05 30.33 -35.17
CA GLN A 126 -21.82 30.98 -35.60
C GLN A 126 -20.58 30.09 -35.44
N TYR A 127 -20.44 29.41 -34.30
CA TYR A 127 -19.20 28.72 -33.92
C TYR A 127 -19.24 27.19 -34.12
N GLY A 128 -20.43 26.62 -34.28
CA GLY A 128 -20.68 25.18 -34.36
C GLY A 128 -21.26 24.59 -33.07
N VAL A 129 -21.83 23.39 -33.17
CA VAL A 129 -22.23 22.60 -31.99
C VAL A 129 -20.96 22.01 -31.35
N PRO A 130 -20.68 22.26 -30.05
CA PRO A 130 -19.44 21.80 -29.43
C PRO A 130 -19.45 20.29 -29.16
N TYR A 131 -18.26 19.70 -29.02
CA TYR A 131 -18.08 18.35 -28.48
C TYR A 131 -18.49 18.27 -27.00
N PHE A 132 -18.09 19.26 -26.21
CA PHE A 132 -18.40 19.38 -24.79
C PHE A 132 -18.93 20.77 -24.47
N LEU A 133 -20.05 20.83 -23.77
CA LEU A 133 -20.64 22.06 -23.25
C LEU A 133 -20.59 22.04 -21.72
N LYS A 134 -19.84 22.97 -21.14
CA LYS A 134 -19.89 23.28 -19.71
C LYS A 134 -20.72 24.55 -19.52
N ALA A 135 -21.72 24.51 -18.64
CA ALA A 135 -22.47 25.69 -18.22
C ALA A 135 -22.48 25.85 -16.71
N ASP A 136 -21.81 26.91 -16.25
CA ASP A 136 -21.74 27.31 -14.85
C ASP A 136 -21.93 28.83 -14.74
N ILE A 137 -23.19 29.26 -14.79
CA ILE A 137 -23.59 30.69 -14.74
C ILE A 137 -24.55 30.96 -13.58
N VAL A 138 -24.40 30.18 -12.51
CA VAL A 138 -25.02 30.34 -11.20
C VAL A 138 -26.54 30.53 -11.31
N GLY A 139 -27.26 29.46 -11.66
CA GLY A 139 -28.72 29.40 -11.62
C GLY A 139 -29.42 29.79 -12.90
N SER A 140 -28.72 29.80 -14.03
CA SER A 140 -29.25 30.11 -15.35
C SER A 140 -28.79 29.10 -16.42
N GLU A 141 -28.27 27.95 -16.00
CA GLU A 141 -27.71 26.90 -16.84
C GLU A 141 -28.74 26.34 -17.83
N CYS A 142 -30.00 26.19 -17.40
CA CYS A 142 -31.07 25.68 -18.25
C CYS A 142 -31.40 26.58 -19.46
N ILE A 143 -30.98 27.85 -19.46
CA ILE A 143 -31.10 28.73 -20.65
C ILE A 143 -30.27 28.16 -21.80
N CYS A 144 -29.05 27.69 -21.51
CA CYS A 144 -28.17 27.05 -22.49
C CYS A 144 -28.81 25.77 -23.04
N LEU A 145 -29.36 24.92 -22.15
CA LEU A 145 -30.03 23.70 -22.56
C LEU A 145 -31.28 23.95 -23.41
N ARG A 146 -32.11 24.96 -23.07
CA ARG A 146 -33.28 25.34 -23.87
C ARG A 146 -32.90 25.86 -25.25
N ALA A 147 -31.80 26.60 -25.36
CA ALA A 147 -31.27 27.05 -26.65
C ALA A 147 -30.83 25.86 -27.52
N MET A 148 -30.27 24.80 -26.93
CA MET A 148 -29.87 23.58 -27.65
C MET A 148 -31.05 22.82 -28.30
N LEU A 149 -32.28 22.97 -27.80
CA LEU A 149 -33.49 22.34 -28.39
C LEU A 149 -33.78 22.82 -29.82
N LYS A 150 -33.18 23.93 -30.26
CA LYS A 150 -33.36 24.46 -31.62
C LYS A 150 -32.52 23.72 -32.67
N PHE A 151 -31.56 22.88 -32.26
CA PHE A 151 -30.56 22.27 -33.13
C PHE A 151 -30.79 20.77 -33.30
N GLU A 152 -30.48 20.26 -34.50
CA GLU A 152 -30.54 18.82 -34.80
C GLU A 152 -29.37 18.06 -34.16
N ASN A 153 -28.16 18.64 -34.20
CA ASN A 153 -26.98 18.07 -33.57
C ASN A 153 -26.85 18.54 -32.11
N GLN A 154 -26.41 17.64 -31.24
CA GLN A 154 -26.22 17.89 -29.81
C GLN A 154 -24.75 17.59 -29.40
N PRO A 155 -24.22 18.24 -28.35
CA PRO A 155 -22.92 17.92 -27.79
C PRO A 155 -22.85 16.47 -27.32
N ASP A 156 -21.67 15.85 -27.41
CA ASP A 156 -21.52 14.47 -26.93
C ASP A 156 -21.58 14.40 -25.40
N TYR A 157 -21.13 15.47 -24.75
CA TYR A 157 -21.09 15.60 -23.30
C TYR A 157 -21.57 16.99 -22.88
N ILE A 158 -22.35 17.03 -21.80
CA ILE A 158 -22.75 18.27 -21.13
C ILE A 158 -22.35 18.18 -19.65
N SER A 159 -21.91 19.30 -19.07
CA SER A 159 -21.79 19.51 -17.62
C SER A 159 -22.51 20.78 -17.25
N ILE A 160 -23.46 20.70 -16.32
CA ILE A 160 -24.14 21.88 -15.78
C ILE A 160 -24.11 21.89 -14.27
N ARG A 161 -24.00 23.07 -13.66
CA ARG A 161 -24.23 23.24 -12.23
C ARG A 161 -25.68 22.91 -11.92
N SER A 162 -25.91 21.94 -11.04
CA SER A 162 -27.25 21.40 -10.80
C SER A 162 -28.06 22.16 -9.76
N GLU A 163 -29.38 22.08 -9.90
CA GLU A 163 -30.32 22.41 -8.84
C GLU A 163 -30.09 21.54 -7.58
N LYS A 164 -30.23 22.16 -6.40
CA LYS A 164 -29.79 21.58 -5.12
C LYS A 164 -30.70 21.91 -3.94
N VAL A 165 -31.72 22.74 -4.16
CA VAL A 165 -32.65 23.26 -3.14
C VAL A 165 -34.06 22.76 -3.41
N ILE A 166 -34.53 22.84 -4.66
CA ILE A 166 -35.91 22.45 -5.05
C ILE A 166 -35.85 21.19 -5.91
N PHE A 167 -36.37 20.07 -5.40
CA PHE A 167 -36.22 18.78 -6.07
C PHE A 167 -36.97 18.71 -7.40
N ASP A 168 -38.16 19.32 -7.48
CA ASP A 168 -38.95 19.37 -8.71
C ASP A 168 -38.20 20.10 -9.83
N ARG A 169 -37.46 21.17 -9.52
CA ARG A 169 -36.60 21.88 -10.49
C ARG A 169 -35.41 21.05 -10.95
N LEU A 170 -34.90 20.14 -10.10
CA LEU A 170 -33.91 19.14 -10.54
C LEU A 170 -34.56 18.13 -11.50
N GLU A 171 -35.81 17.72 -11.26
CA GLU A 171 -36.50 16.83 -12.19
C GLU A 171 -36.73 17.52 -13.55
N ASP A 172 -37.07 18.81 -13.57
CA ASP A 172 -37.15 19.62 -14.80
C ASP A 172 -35.80 19.70 -15.55
N GLU A 173 -34.68 19.76 -14.82
CA GLU A 173 -33.32 19.72 -15.39
C GLU A 173 -33.07 18.38 -16.12
N PHE A 174 -33.43 17.26 -15.49
CA PHE A 174 -33.32 15.93 -16.11
C PHE A 174 -34.28 15.77 -17.29
N ASP A 175 -35.50 16.30 -17.22
CA ASP A 175 -36.46 16.30 -18.33
C ASP A 175 -35.89 17.00 -19.56
N LEU A 176 -35.24 18.15 -19.35
CA LEU A 176 -34.62 18.91 -20.42
C LEU A 176 -33.44 18.18 -21.05
N LEU A 177 -32.59 17.53 -20.24
CA LEU A 177 -31.48 16.71 -20.75
C LEU A 177 -32.00 15.48 -21.54
N GLU A 178 -33.05 14.82 -21.07
CA GLU A 178 -33.66 13.70 -21.81
C GLU A 178 -34.32 14.15 -23.11
N GLN A 179 -34.94 15.35 -23.15
CA GLN A 179 -35.47 15.95 -24.38
C GLN A 179 -34.38 16.23 -25.42
N LEU A 180 -33.16 16.57 -24.97
CA LEU A 180 -31.98 16.70 -25.83
C LEU A 180 -31.40 15.34 -26.25
N GLY A 181 -31.91 14.22 -25.72
CA GLY A 181 -31.52 12.86 -26.08
C GLY A 181 -30.44 12.25 -25.20
N TYR A 182 -30.06 12.88 -24.08
CA TYR A 182 -29.11 12.32 -23.12
C TYR A 182 -29.78 11.23 -22.27
N ASP A 183 -29.11 10.10 -22.05
CA ASP A 183 -29.66 8.96 -21.32
C ASP A 183 -28.69 8.37 -20.27
N ARG A 184 -27.53 9.00 -20.10
CA ARG A 184 -26.52 8.61 -19.12
C ARG A 184 -26.02 9.83 -18.36
N PHE A 185 -26.00 9.73 -17.03
CA PHE A 185 -25.79 10.85 -16.13
C PHE A 185 -24.79 10.53 -15.00
N LYS A 186 -24.14 11.56 -14.47
CA LYS A 186 -23.34 11.51 -13.22
C LYS A 186 -23.60 12.75 -12.38
N ALA A 187 -23.73 12.58 -11.07
CA ALA A 187 -23.66 13.68 -10.11
C ALA A 187 -22.22 13.83 -9.62
N VAL A 188 -21.52 14.87 -10.08
CA VAL A 188 -20.08 15.05 -9.83
C VAL A 188 -19.88 16.17 -8.82
N LYS A 189 -19.22 15.86 -7.70
CA LYS A 189 -18.86 16.88 -6.70
C LYS A 189 -17.64 17.67 -7.19
N GLN A 190 -17.72 18.99 -7.11
CA GLN A 190 -16.69 19.94 -7.55
C GLN A 190 -15.58 20.10 -6.49
N ASP A 191 -14.97 18.98 -6.08
CA ASP A 191 -13.81 18.94 -5.16
C ASP A 191 -12.66 18.07 -5.72
N PHE A 192 -11.75 18.70 -6.46
CA PHE A 192 -10.73 17.99 -7.25
C PHE A 192 -9.35 17.93 -6.60
N ASP A 193 -9.26 18.10 -5.29
CA ASP A 193 -8.02 17.94 -4.53
C ASP A 193 -7.36 16.58 -4.81
N GLY A 194 -6.15 16.63 -5.36
CA GLY A 194 -5.35 15.45 -5.72
C GLY A 194 -5.76 14.75 -7.02
N ILE A 195 -6.65 15.33 -7.84
CA ILE A 195 -6.84 14.89 -9.23
C ILE A 195 -5.91 15.69 -10.12
N MET A 196 -5.13 14.98 -10.93
CA MET A 196 -4.19 15.57 -11.86
C MET A 196 -4.35 14.84 -13.20
N PRO A 197 -5.31 15.24 -14.07
CA PRO A 197 -5.50 14.60 -15.36
C PRO A 197 -4.34 14.94 -16.29
N GLU A 198 -3.96 13.96 -17.11
CA GLU A 198 -2.85 14.10 -18.07
C GLU A 198 -3.29 14.97 -19.25
N VAL A 199 -2.50 15.99 -19.60
CA VAL A 199 -2.70 16.82 -20.79
C VAL A 199 -1.67 16.46 -21.87
N PRO A 200 -2.04 16.53 -23.17
CA PRO A 200 -1.12 16.34 -24.28
C PRO A 200 0.14 17.19 -24.16
N SER A 201 1.28 16.58 -24.44
CA SER A 201 2.59 17.23 -24.42
C SER A 201 3.55 16.48 -25.34
N ASP A 202 4.44 17.23 -25.99
CA ASP A 202 5.52 16.66 -26.80
C ASP A 202 6.62 16.08 -25.88
N GLY A 203 6.39 14.87 -25.36
CA GLY A 203 7.39 14.07 -24.65
C GLY A 203 7.04 13.75 -23.19
N ASP A 204 7.11 14.74 -22.30
CA ASP A 204 6.93 14.56 -20.85
C ASP A 204 5.45 14.65 -20.45
N ARG A 205 4.90 13.63 -19.76
CA ARG A 205 3.50 13.66 -19.26
C ARG A 205 3.26 14.90 -18.41
N GLN A 206 2.50 15.86 -18.95
CA GLN A 206 2.06 17.02 -18.19
C GLN A 206 0.74 16.69 -17.52
N PHE A 207 0.56 17.16 -16.29
CA PHE A 207 -0.69 17.03 -15.59
C PHE A 207 -1.26 18.41 -15.27
N HIS A 208 -2.57 18.54 -15.40
CA HIS A 208 -3.26 19.76 -15.03
C HIS A 208 -3.56 19.73 -13.52
N VAL A 209 -3.32 20.84 -12.82
CA VAL A 209 -3.77 21.03 -11.43
C VAL A 209 -4.92 22.03 -11.49
N PHE A 210 -6.10 21.61 -11.04
CA PHE A 210 -7.27 22.47 -11.05
C PHE A 210 -7.13 23.57 -10.00
N GLU A 211 -7.36 24.81 -10.44
CA GLU A 211 -7.46 25.98 -9.58
C GLU A 211 -8.78 25.97 -8.80
N GLU A 212 -8.84 26.68 -7.67
CA GLU A 212 -10.09 26.82 -6.92
C GLU A 212 -11.17 27.48 -7.81
N GLY A 213 -12.36 26.87 -7.83
CA GLY A 213 -13.47 27.27 -8.68
C GLY A 213 -13.52 26.60 -10.06
N ALA A 214 -12.61 25.68 -10.38
CA ALA A 214 -12.69 24.88 -11.61
C ALA A 214 -13.77 23.78 -11.53
N SER A 215 -14.32 23.42 -12.69
CA SER A 215 -15.33 22.37 -12.88
C SER A 215 -14.74 20.95 -13.03
N GLY A 216 -13.40 20.87 -13.12
CA GLY A 216 -12.66 19.61 -13.08
C GLY A 216 -12.59 18.86 -14.42
N PRO A 217 -12.25 17.55 -14.40
CA PRO A 217 -12.19 16.74 -15.61
C PRO A 217 -13.57 16.57 -16.26
N PHE A 218 -13.62 16.60 -17.60
CA PHE A 218 -14.84 16.46 -18.38
C PHE A 218 -14.97 15.07 -19.03
N ALA A 219 -16.14 14.79 -19.60
CA ALA A 219 -16.44 13.55 -20.32
C ALA A 219 -16.09 12.28 -19.51
N GLU A 220 -15.39 11.31 -20.10
CA GLU A 220 -15.02 10.05 -19.44
C GLU A 220 -13.98 10.21 -18.33
N GLU A 221 -13.25 11.33 -18.29
CA GLU A 221 -12.26 11.61 -17.23
C GLU A 221 -12.93 12.06 -15.92
N SER A 222 -14.22 12.43 -15.97
CA SER A 222 -15.01 12.79 -14.79
C SER A 222 -15.23 11.60 -13.84
N ARG A 223 -15.13 11.84 -12.53
CA ARG A 223 -15.27 10.80 -11.50
C ARG A 223 -16.68 10.20 -11.47
N GLY A 224 -16.75 8.90 -11.16
CA GLY A 224 -18.02 8.17 -10.98
C GLY A 224 -18.46 7.42 -12.22
N ASP A 225 -19.43 6.53 -12.05
CA ASP A 225 -19.98 5.69 -13.11
C ASP A 225 -21.18 6.39 -13.76
N TRP A 226 -21.28 6.29 -15.09
CA TRP A 226 -22.45 6.73 -15.84
C TRP A 226 -23.68 5.89 -15.47
N LYS A 227 -24.74 6.55 -14.97
CA LYS A 227 -26.00 5.92 -14.53
C LYS A 227 -27.16 6.34 -15.44
N ASP A 228 -28.25 5.59 -15.38
CA ASP A 228 -29.53 6.07 -15.92
C ASP A 228 -30.12 7.18 -15.03
N ARG A 229 -31.21 7.82 -15.47
CA ARG A 229 -31.90 8.87 -14.71
C ARG A 229 -32.23 8.41 -13.30
N THR A 230 -32.81 7.22 -13.15
CA THR A 230 -33.19 6.65 -11.84
C THR A 230 -31.99 6.58 -10.89
N GLY A 231 -30.84 6.10 -11.38
CA GLY A 231 -29.61 6.00 -10.61
C GLY A 231 -29.04 7.37 -10.24
N ALA A 232 -29.03 8.33 -11.17
CA ALA A 232 -28.50 9.67 -10.91
C ALA A 232 -29.40 10.49 -9.97
N VAL A 233 -30.71 10.48 -10.17
CA VAL A 233 -31.70 11.12 -9.28
C VAL A 233 -31.60 10.55 -7.86
N LYS A 234 -31.33 9.24 -7.72
CA LYS A 234 -31.07 8.62 -6.41
C LYS A 234 -29.81 9.18 -5.74
N ASP A 235 -28.74 9.43 -6.48
CA ASP A 235 -27.54 10.08 -5.93
C ASP A 235 -27.87 11.50 -5.46
N TYR A 236 -28.64 12.26 -6.25
CA TYR A 236 -29.08 13.61 -5.90
C TYR A 236 -29.96 13.64 -4.64
N ARG A 237 -30.77 12.61 -4.35
CA ARG A 237 -31.48 12.54 -3.05
C ARG A 237 -30.52 12.63 -1.87
N SER A 238 -29.35 12.01 -1.96
CA SER A 238 -28.32 12.12 -0.92
C SER A 238 -27.70 13.52 -0.86
N VAL A 239 -27.55 14.18 -2.01
CA VAL A 239 -27.06 15.57 -2.11
C VAL A 239 -28.06 16.53 -1.47
N PHE A 240 -29.34 16.40 -1.77
CA PHE A 240 -30.42 17.20 -1.20
C PHE A 240 -30.50 17.06 0.33
N VAL A 241 -30.34 15.85 0.88
CA VAL A 241 -30.27 15.66 2.34
C VAL A 241 -29.09 16.41 2.95
N LYS A 242 -27.91 16.39 2.29
CA LYS A 242 -26.76 17.17 2.77
C LYS A 242 -27.01 18.67 2.68
N TYR A 243 -27.66 19.14 1.61
CA TYR A 243 -28.04 20.54 1.44
C TYR A 243 -29.11 20.99 2.44
N TRP A 244 -30.03 20.11 2.83
CA TRP A 244 -30.97 20.38 3.91
C TRP A 244 -30.27 20.56 5.27
N LEU A 245 -29.23 19.74 5.55
CA LEU A 245 -28.48 19.79 6.80
C LEU A 245 -27.43 20.91 6.86
N PHE A 246 -26.73 21.17 5.75
CA PHE A 246 -25.51 21.99 5.72
C PHE A 246 -25.51 23.05 4.62
N GLY A 247 -26.50 23.07 3.73
CA GLY A 247 -26.57 23.98 2.59
C GLY A 247 -27.05 25.39 2.93
N ASP A 248 -27.28 26.17 1.88
CA ASP A 248 -27.50 27.63 1.91
C ASP A 248 -28.65 28.08 2.84
N TYR A 249 -29.67 27.24 3.01
CA TYR A 249 -30.85 27.53 3.84
C TYR A 249 -30.94 26.65 5.10
N SER A 250 -29.88 25.92 5.44
CA SER A 250 -29.87 25.04 6.62
C SER A 250 -29.88 25.84 7.92
N TYR A 251 -30.52 25.29 8.97
CA TYR A 251 -30.51 25.90 10.29
C TYR A 251 -29.09 26.14 10.83
N LEU A 252 -28.16 25.23 10.50
CA LEU A 252 -26.76 25.33 10.93
C LEU A 252 -26.04 26.52 10.31
N ILE A 253 -26.25 26.82 9.03
CA ILE A 253 -25.55 27.94 8.37
C ILE A 253 -26.10 29.31 8.79
N GLN A 254 -27.38 29.36 9.17
CA GLN A 254 -28.06 30.59 9.64
C GLN A 254 -27.61 31.02 11.06
N THR A 255 -26.91 30.16 11.80
CA THR A 255 -26.41 30.48 13.16
C THR A 255 -24.89 30.58 13.21
N GLU A 256 -24.35 31.49 14.02
CA GLU A 256 -22.89 31.65 14.17
C GLU A 256 -22.23 30.38 14.75
N LYS A 257 -22.89 29.72 15.72
CA LYS A 257 -22.41 28.47 16.31
C LYS A 257 -22.41 27.32 15.29
N GLY A 258 -23.44 27.23 14.46
CA GLY A 258 -23.53 26.21 13.41
C GLY A 258 -22.50 26.42 12.30
N ARG A 259 -22.23 27.67 11.88
CA ARG A 259 -21.12 27.99 10.96
C ARG A 259 -19.77 27.54 11.50
N LYS A 260 -19.45 27.84 12.77
CA LYS A 260 -18.20 27.37 13.41
C LYS A 260 -18.13 25.84 13.47
N PHE A 261 -19.25 25.16 13.69
CA PHE A 261 -19.34 23.70 13.69
C PHE A 261 -19.10 23.10 12.30
N ILE A 262 -19.68 23.67 11.24
CA ILE A 262 -19.45 23.27 9.86
C ILE A 262 -17.96 23.44 9.51
N THR A 263 -17.36 24.60 9.79
CA THR A 263 -15.93 24.83 9.53
C THR A 263 -15.03 23.85 10.30
N PHE A 264 -15.41 23.48 11.53
CA PHE A 264 -14.69 22.45 12.29
C PHE A 264 -14.78 21.07 11.62
N LEU A 265 -15.97 20.67 11.16
CA LEU A 265 -16.16 19.41 10.43
C LEU A 265 -15.42 19.41 9.10
N GLU A 266 -15.45 20.50 8.34
CA GLU A 266 -14.72 20.62 7.08
C GLU A 266 -13.20 20.52 7.29
N ARG A 267 -12.66 21.05 8.41
CA ARG A 267 -11.23 20.85 8.78
C ARG A 267 -10.89 19.40 9.10
N ILE A 268 -11.82 18.65 9.68
CA ILE A 268 -11.63 17.21 9.96
C ILE A 268 -11.72 16.39 8.68
N VAL A 269 -12.76 16.64 7.87
CA VAL A 269 -13.05 15.89 6.64
C VAL A 269 -12.15 16.32 5.47
N ARG A 270 -11.52 17.50 5.59
CA ARG A 270 -10.71 18.17 4.55
C ARG A 270 -11.44 18.33 3.22
N ARG A 271 -12.75 18.56 3.27
CA ARG A 271 -13.61 18.78 2.10
C ARG A 271 -14.73 19.73 2.47
N SER A 272 -15.25 20.46 1.49
CA SER A 272 -16.44 21.31 1.65
C SER A 272 -17.69 20.48 1.96
N LEU A 273 -18.54 20.97 2.85
CA LEU A 273 -19.80 20.34 3.26
C LEU A 273 -20.96 21.35 3.09
N PRO A 274 -21.94 21.10 2.20
CA PRO A 274 -22.14 19.90 1.38
C PRO A 274 -21.27 19.85 0.11
N GLY A 275 -20.70 20.99 -0.32
CA GLY A 275 -19.96 21.18 -1.58
C GLY A 275 -20.86 21.35 -2.81
N TRP A 276 -20.29 21.80 -3.93
CA TRP A 276 -21.00 22.03 -5.19
C TRP A 276 -21.05 20.75 -6.04
N TYR A 277 -22.12 20.60 -6.83
CA TYR A 277 -22.36 19.41 -7.64
C TYR A 277 -22.83 19.80 -9.05
N ASP A 278 -22.31 19.09 -10.04
CA ASP A 278 -22.69 19.23 -11.44
C ASP A 278 -23.33 17.94 -11.95
N THR A 279 -24.35 18.09 -12.80
CA THR A 279 -24.92 17.01 -13.60
C THR A 279 -24.08 16.93 -14.87
N HIS A 280 -23.34 15.84 -15.01
CA HIS A 280 -22.77 15.47 -16.30
C HIS A 280 -23.75 14.57 -17.05
N ALA A 281 -23.92 14.79 -18.35
CA ALA A 281 -24.79 14.02 -19.23
C ALA A 281 -24.06 13.59 -20.50
N ARG A 282 -24.38 12.40 -21.02
CA ARG A 282 -23.90 11.89 -22.33
C ARG A 282 -24.95 11.05 -23.04
N HIS A 283 -24.82 10.92 -24.36
CA HIS A 283 -25.60 9.96 -25.14
C HIS A 283 -24.95 8.56 -25.06
N SER A 284 -25.75 7.51 -24.92
CA SER A 284 -25.27 6.12 -24.94
C SER A 284 -24.62 5.70 -26.26
N SER A 285 -24.91 6.42 -27.36
CA SER A 285 -24.30 6.22 -28.68
C SER A 285 -22.86 6.72 -28.79
N VAL A 286 -22.39 7.55 -27.84
CA VAL A 286 -21.01 8.04 -27.82
C VAL A 286 -20.08 6.87 -27.50
N THR A 287 -19.33 6.44 -28.52
CA THR A 287 -18.29 5.43 -28.35
C THR A 287 -17.13 6.08 -27.59
N PRO A 288 -16.68 5.56 -26.45
CA PRO A 288 -15.56 6.13 -25.72
C PRO A 288 -14.36 6.28 -26.65
N ALA A 289 -13.83 7.49 -26.78
CA ALA A 289 -12.65 7.72 -27.61
C ALA A 289 -11.54 6.75 -27.18
N ALA A 290 -11.00 5.98 -28.11
CA ALA A 290 -9.96 5.01 -27.85
C ALA A 290 -8.66 5.72 -27.46
N LYS A 291 -8.48 6.02 -26.17
CA LYS A 291 -7.18 6.28 -25.54
C LYS A 291 -7.18 5.75 -24.11
N ALA A 292 -6.24 4.82 -23.88
CA ALA A 292 -5.82 4.18 -22.64
C ALA A 292 -6.92 3.90 -21.60
N ALA A 293 -7.44 2.68 -21.60
CA ALA A 293 -8.20 2.14 -20.48
C ALA A 293 -7.47 2.46 -19.15
N PRO A 294 -8.16 2.96 -18.12
CA PRO A 294 -7.60 2.96 -16.78
C PRO A 294 -7.28 1.50 -16.46
N VAL A 295 -6.03 1.22 -16.12
CA VAL A 295 -5.65 -0.11 -15.61
C VAL A 295 -6.63 -0.43 -14.48
N PRO A 296 -7.39 -1.55 -14.54
CA PRO A 296 -8.32 -1.90 -13.48
C PRO A 296 -7.52 -2.05 -12.20
N THR A 297 -7.59 -1.05 -11.33
CA THR A 297 -6.94 -1.09 -10.04
C THR A 297 -7.77 -2.03 -9.19
N GLU A 298 -7.26 -3.26 -9.03
CA GLU A 298 -7.83 -4.20 -8.08
C GLU A 298 -8.01 -3.51 -6.73
N SER A 299 -9.14 -3.78 -6.07
CA SER A 299 -9.38 -3.21 -4.75
C SER A 299 -8.17 -3.48 -3.83
N LEU A 300 -7.78 -2.52 -3.00
CA LEU A 300 -6.63 -2.66 -2.09
C LEU A 300 -6.68 -3.95 -1.24
N ARG A 301 -7.89 -4.41 -0.92
CA ARG A 301 -8.13 -5.70 -0.25
C ARG A 301 -7.72 -6.90 -1.09
N GLN A 302 -8.08 -6.92 -2.38
CA GLN A 302 -7.69 -8.01 -3.30
C GLN A 302 -6.18 -8.01 -3.54
N GLN A 303 -5.56 -6.84 -3.74
CA GLN A 303 -4.09 -6.74 -3.91
C GLN A 303 -3.36 -7.28 -2.67
N SER A 304 -3.81 -6.88 -1.48
CA SER A 304 -3.22 -7.34 -0.22
C SER A 304 -3.39 -8.85 -0.02
N ALA A 305 -4.55 -9.41 -0.40
CA ALA A 305 -4.82 -10.84 -0.32
C ALA A 305 -3.91 -11.66 -1.26
N TRP A 306 -3.72 -11.20 -2.51
CA TRP A 306 -2.81 -11.83 -3.46
C TRP A 306 -1.37 -11.88 -2.94
N LEU A 307 -0.85 -10.74 -2.46
CA LEU A 307 0.51 -10.67 -1.94
C LEU A 307 0.68 -11.49 -0.65
N LEU A 308 -0.31 -11.51 0.23
CA LEU A 308 -0.27 -12.35 1.43
C LEU A 308 -0.23 -13.84 1.05
N ALA A 309 -1.08 -14.27 0.11
CA ALA A 309 -1.08 -15.64 -0.39
C ALA A 309 0.28 -16.00 -1.01
N ALA A 310 0.85 -15.09 -1.82
CA ALA A 310 2.17 -15.27 -2.42
C ALA A 310 3.27 -15.47 -1.36
N LYS A 311 3.28 -14.63 -0.32
CA LYS A 311 4.25 -14.73 0.80
C LYS A 311 4.09 -16.04 1.57
N VAL A 312 2.86 -16.48 1.84
CA VAL A 312 2.59 -17.75 2.56
C VAL A 312 3.03 -18.97 1.74
N ILE A 313 2.68 -19.01 0.46
CA ILE A 313 3.08 -20.11 -0.44
C ILE A 313 4.60 -20.10 -0.63
N GLY A 314 5.18 -18.93 -0.89
CA GLY A 314 6.62 -18.75 -1.02
C GLY A 314 7.38 -19.19 0.23
N PHE A 315 6.85 -18.87 1.42
CA PHE A 315 7.38 -19.36 2.69
C PHE A 315 7.33 -20.89 2.77
N ALA A 316 6.18 -21.51 2.52
CA ALA A 316 6.03 -22.96 2.58
C ALA A 316 7.02 -23.69 1.66
N LEU A 317 7.24 -23.18 0.45
CA LEU A 317 8.24 -23.70 -0.49
C LEU A 317 9.66 -23.52 0.04
N SER A 318 10.02 -22.30 0.48
CA SER A 318 11.36 -22.00 0.99
C SER A 318 11.72 -22.79 2.26
N PHE A 319 10.74 -23.09 3.11
CA PHE A 319 10.92 -23.83 4.36
C PHE A 319 11.30 -25.30 4.13
N MET A 320 10.94 -25.88 2.98
CA MET A 320 11.32 -27.25 2.63
C MET A 320 12.82 -27.41 2.38
N LEU A 321 13.49 -26.36 1.89
CA LEU A 321 14.86 -26.47 1.41
C LEU A 321 15.87 -26.81 2.54
N PRO A 322 15.87 -26.14 3.72
CA PRO A 322 16.71 -26.54 4.84
C PRO A 322 16.47 -27.98 5.32
N LEU A 323 15.21 -28.47 5.26
CA LEU A 323 14.86 -29.84 5.66
C LEU A 323 15.49 -30.89 4.74
N VAL A 324 15.59 -30.59 3.44
CA VAL A 324 16.25 -31.47 2.47
C VAL A 324 17.77 -31.44 2.64
N ILE A 325 18.33 -30.24 2.84
CA ILE A 325 19.78 -30.02 3.00
C ILE A 325 20.35 -30.84 4.16
N VAL A 326 19.77 -30.72 5.36
CA VAL A 326 20.26 -31.40 6.57
C VAL A 326 20.14 -32.93 6.53
N ARG A 327 19.35 -33.48 5.60
CA ARG A 327 19.16 -34.94 5.44
C ARG A 327 20.04 -35.54 4.35
N SER A 328 20.67 -34.69 3.55
CA SER A 328 21.39 -35.11 2.34
C SER A 328 22.87 -34.73 2.37
N LEU A 329 23.23 -33.68 3.11
CA LEU A 329 24.61 -33.22 3.29
C LEU A 329 25.10 -33.56 4.70
N THR A 330 26.42 -33.72 4.85
CA THR A 330 27.08 -33.82 6.15
C THR A 330 26.96 -32.49 6.92
N GLN A 331 27.01 -32.55 8.25
CA GLN A 331 26.93 -31.35 9.10
C GLN A 331 27.95 -30.26 8.72
N GLU A 332 29.18 -30.65 8.36
CA GLU A 332 30.23 -29.74 7.91
C GLU A 332 29.87 -29.06 6.57
N ALA A 333 29.38 -29.83 5.59
CA ALA A 333 28.93 -29.29 4.31
C ALA A 333 27.72 -28.35 4.47
N VAL A 334 26.81 -28.66 5.40
CA VAL A 334 25.73 -27.73 5.76
C VAL A 334 26.27 -26.46 6.39
N GLY A 335 27.33 -26.56 7.18
CA GLY A 335 28.12 -25.44 7.69
C GLY A 335 28.58 -24.50 6.58
N HIS A 336 29.34 -25.02 5.62
CA HIS A 336 29.81 -24.23 4.48
C HIS A 336 28.68 -23.62 3.66
N TYR A 337 27.57 -24.35 3.47
CA TYR A 337 26.37 -23.81 2.85
C TYR A 337 25.83 -22.61 3.63
N ARG A 338 25.67 -22.74 4.96
CA ARG A 338 25.14 -21.67 5.81
C ARG A 338 26.07 -20.46 5.83
N GLU A 339 27.39 -20.66 5.89
CA GLU A 339 28.40 -19.59 5.83
C GLU A 339 28.32 -18.84 4.49
N ALA A 340 28.32 -19.57 3.38
CA ALA A 340 28.22 -18.99 2.04
C ALA A 340 26.92 -18.18 1.88
N PHE A 341 25.78 -18.74 2.29
CA PHE A 341 24.48 -18.06 2.16
C PHE A 341 24.30 -16.92 3.16
N GLN A 342 24.98 -16.94 4.31
CA GLN A 342 25.05 -15.77 5.19
C GLN A 342 25.69 -14.58 4.46
N VAL A 343 26.81 -14.81 3.77
CA VAL A 343 27.47 -13.76 2.98
C VAL A 343 26.59 -13.31 1.83
N ILE A 344 25.99 -14.24 1.07
CA ILE A 344 25.14 -13.91 -0.08
C ILE A 344 23.93 -13.08 0.36
N MET A 345 23.25 -13.46 1.43
CA MET A 345 22.05 -12.76 1.92
C MET A 345 22.37 -11.39 2.50
N ASN A 346 23.46 -11.28 3.26
CA ASN A 346 23.89 -9.99 3.78
C ASN A 346 24.31 -9.06 2.64
N ALA A 347 25.07 -9.55 1.66
CA ALA A 347 25.48 -8.78 0.49
C ALA A 347 24.26 -8.33 -0.34
N ALA A 348 23.32 -9.24 -0.63
CA ALA A 348 22.12 -8.93 -1.39
C ALA A 348 21.20 -7.91 -0.70
N THR A 349 21.29 -7.76 0.62
CA THR A 349 20.47 -6.80 1.38
C THR A 349 21.22 -5.47 1.61
N ILE A 350 22.53 -5.51 1.84
CA ILE A 350 23.38 -4.33 2.14
C ILE A 350 23.75 -3.58 0.85
N LEU A 351 24.30 -4.27 -0.14
CA LEU A 351 24.91 -3.65 -1.32
C LEU A 351 23.95 -2.85 -2.20
N PRO A 352 22.63 -3.16 -2.29
CA PRO A 352 21.69 -2.29 -3.01
C PRO A 352 21.53 -0.90 -2.38
N LEU A 353 21.97 -0.67 -1.13
CA LEU A 353 21.89 0.63 -0.43
C LEU A 353 20.51 1.31 -0.48
N GLY A 354 19.44 0.51 -0.51
CA GLY A 354 18.06 1.01 -0.62
C GLY A 354 17.67 1.54 -2.01
N VAL A 355 18.55 1.50 -3.01
CA VAL A 355 18.29 2.00 -4.38
C VAL A 355 17.14 1.21 -5.03
N SER A 356 17.07 -0.10 -4.79
CA SER A 356 15.94 -0.91 -5.27
C SER A 356 14.59 -0.47 -4.68
N MET A 357 14.58 0.02 -3.42
CA MET A 357 13.37 0.53 -2.77
C MET A 357 12.93 1.89 -3.30
N SER A 358 13.83 2.64 -3.96
CA SER A 358 13.44 3.90 -4.59
C SER A 358 12.44 3.69 -5.73
N ALA A 359 12.33 2.48 -6.28
CA ALA A 359 11.31 2.12 -7.26
C ALA A 359 9.90 2.48 -6.76
N TYR A 360 9.57 2.19 -5.50
CA TYR A 360 8.27 2.53 -4.91
C TYR A 360 7.96 4.04 -4.92
N TYR A 361 9.00 4.87 -4.83
CA TYR A 361 8.86 6.32 -4.85
C TYR A 361 8.75 6.86 -6.28
N TYR A 362 9.72 6.52 -7.12
CA TYR A 362 9.85 7.11 -8.45
C TYR A 362 8.83 6.54 -9.45
N LEU A 363 8.45 5.26 -9.35
CA LEU A 363 7.39 4.73 -10.23
C LEU A 363 6.01 5.32 -9.93
N ALA A 364 5.76 5.74 -8.70
CA ALA A 364 4.50 6.32 -8.30
C ALA A 364 4.39 7.83 -8.59
N ARG A 365 5.50 8.52 -8.90
CA ARG A 365 5.57 10.00 -8.94
C ARG A 365 6.17 10.59 -10.21
N GLU A 366 6.97 9.84 -10.97
CA GLU A 366 7.68 10.37 -12.15
C GLU A 366 6.93 10.17 -13.47
N THR A 367 7.34 10.94 -14.49
CA THR A 367 6.85 10.84 -15.87
C THR A 367 7.22 9.48 -16.50
N HIS A 368 6.47 9.05 -17.53
CA HIS A 368 6.65 7.72 -18.14
C HIS A 368 8.07 7.47 -18.68
N GLU A 369 8.72 8.51 -19.21
CA GLU A 369 10.11 8.43 -19.69
C GLU A 369 11.08 8.26 -18.51
N ARG A 370 10.92 9.07 -17.45
CA ARG A 370 11.74 8.97 -16.24
C ARG A 370 11.51 7.70 -15.44
N ARG A 371 10.34 7.06 -15.54
CA ARG A 371 10.09 5.73 -14.94
C ARG A 371 11.01 4.67 -15.56
N GLY A 372 11.13 4.66 -16.89
CA GLY A 372 12.07 3.78 -17.60
C GLY A 372 13.52 4.05 -17.19
N THR A 373 13.91 5.33 -17.13
CA THR A 373 15.24 5.74 -16.64
C THR A 373 15.48 5.35 -15.18
N ALA A 374 14.49 5.50 -14.28
CA ALA A 374 14.62 5.11 -12.87
C ALA A 374 14.86 3.61 -12.72
N VAL A 375 14.14 2.80 -13.51
CA VAL A 375 14.34 1.35 -13.59
C VAL A 375 15.73 1.01 -14.11
N PHE A 376 16.15 1.64 -15.20
CA PHE A 376 17.48 1.45 -15.76
C PHE A 376 18.59 1.82 -14.78
N ASN A 377 18.44 2.95 -14.07
CA ASN A 377 19.35 3.40 -13.02
C ASN A 377 19.52 2.35 -11.91
N ILE A 378 18.41 1.75 -11.45
CA ILE A 378 18.45 0.68 -10.45
C ILE A 378 19.18 -0.55 -10.98
N LEU A 379 18.88 -0.96 -12.22
CA LEU A 379 19.54 -2.10 -12.85
C LEU A 379 21.05 -1.87 -12.99
N VAL A 380 21.47 -0.70 -13.48
CA VAL A 380 22.88 -0.33 -13.61
C VAL A 380 23.55 -0.29 -12.24
N PHE A 381 22.92 0.32 -11.24
CA PHE A 381 23.46 0.38 -9.89
C PHE A 381 23.66 -1.03 -9.30
N ASN A 382 22.62 -1.88 -9.36
CA ASN A 382 22.70 -3.25 -8.85
C ASN A 382 23.73 -4.10 -9.62
N PHE A 383 23.81 -3.93 -10.95
CA PHE A 383 24.79 -4.62 -11.78
C PHE A 383 26.23 -4.21 -11.43
N VAL A 384 26.49 -2.91 -11.27
CA VAL A 384 27.82 -2.40 -10.91
C VAL A 384 28.20 -2.81 -9.49
N MET A 385 27.31 -2.61 -8.51
CA MET A 385 27.61 -2.98 -7.12
C MET A 385 27.79 -4.48 -6.93
N GLY A 386 26.95 -5.30 -7.57
CA GLY A 386 27.12 -6.76 -7.58
C GLY A 386 28.39 -7.18 -8.30
N GLY A 387 28.74 -6.52 -9.41
CA GLY A 387 29.96 -6.77 -10.16
C GLY A 387 31.22 -6.42 -9.36
N LEU A 388 31.20 -5.31 -8.62
CA LEU A 388 32.28 -4.92 -7.71
C LEU A 388 32.45 -5.94 -6.58
N ALA A 389 31.36 -6.45 -6.00
CA ALA A 389 31.42 -7.51 -5.00
C ALA A 389 31.99 -8.81 -5.59
N CYS A 390 31.52 -9.22 -6.78
CA CYS A 390 32.05 -10.38 -7.49
C CYS A 390 33.53 -10.25 -7.80
N LEU A 391 33.96 -9.09 -8.32
CA LEU A 391 35.36 -8.80 -8.61
C LEU A 391 36.20 -8.86 -7.33
N THR A 392 35.72 -8.26 -6.25
CA THR A 392 36.41 -8.28 -4.94
C THR A 392 36.62 -9.71 -4.47
N LEU A 393 35.59 -10.56 -4.50
CA LEU A 393 35.70 -11.96 -4.06
C LEU A 393 36.50 -12.85 -5.02
N THR A 394 36.65 -12.44 -6.28
CA THR A 394 37.48 -13.13 -7.26
C THR A 394 38.96 -12.76 -7.11
N LEU A 395 39.27 -11.49 -6.87
CA LEU A 395 40.64 -11.00 -6.69
C LEU A 395 41.17 -11.25 -5.27
N LEU A 396 40.28 -11.23 -4.27
CA LEU A 396 40.59 -11.41 -2.86
C LEU A 396 39.74 -12.55 -2.26
N PRO A 397 39.88 -13.80 -2.76
CA PRO A 397 39.08 -14.92 -2.27
C PRO A 397 39.30 -15.22 -0.78
N ASN A 398 40.50 -14.92 -0.28
CA ASN A 398 40.85 -15.06 1.14
C ASN A 398 40.01 -14.15 2.05
N LEU A 399 39.34 -13.11 1.54
CA LEU A 399 38.55 -12.22 2.37
C LEU A 399 37.45 -12.95 3.14
N ILE A 400 36.74 -13.88 2.49
CA ILE A 400 35.73 -14.71 3.16
C ILE A 400 36.42 -15.89 3.87
N GLY A 401 37.45 -16.46 3.25
CA GLY A 401 38.25 -17.55 3.81
C GLY A 401 38.80 -17.26 5.20
N ASP A 402 39.39 -16.08 5.40
CA ASP A 402 40.00 -15.64 6.65
C ASP A 402 38.94 -15.29 7.71
N ILE A 403 37.78 -14.77 7.28
CA ILE A 403 36.65 -14.45 8.17
C ILE A 403 36.06 -15.73 8.77
N PHE A 404 35.89 -16.79 7.98
CA PHE A 404 35.32 -18.07 8.44
C PHE A 404 36.38 -19.12 8.76
N ARG A 405 37.67 -18.80 8.60
CA ARG A 405 38.81 -19.74 8.68
C ARG A 405 38.56 -21.05 7.92
N SER A 406 38.03 -20.95 6.70
CA SER A 406 37.59 -22.09 5.90
C SER A 406 38.20 -22.06 4.50
N GLU A 407 38.99 -23.09 4.19
CA GLU A 407 39.61 -23.27 2.87
C GLU A 407 38.57 -23.48 1.76
N GLU A 408 37.48 -24.19 2.07
CA GLU A 408 36.40 -24.41 1.12
C GLU A 408 35.68 -23.10 0.79
N LEU A 409 35.51 -22.20 1.76
CA LEU A 409 34.94 -20.86 1.50
C LEU A 409 35.88 -20.00 0.65
N THR A 410 37.20 -20.09 0.83
CA THR A 410 38.18 -19.46 -0.07
C THR A 410 38.01 -19.96 -1.50
N ARG A 411 37.89 -21.28 -1.68
CA ARG A 411 37.68 -21.90 -3.00
C ARG A 411 36.34 -21.51 -3.62
N LEU A 412 35.29 -21.38 -2.81
CA LEU A 412 33.94 -21.02 -3.27
C LEU A 412 33.75 -19.51 -3.44
N ALA A 413 34.63 -18.65 -2.91
CA ALA A 413 34.49 -17.20 -2.91
C ALA A 413 34.20 -16.59 -4.31
N PRO A 414 34.88 -16.97 -5.41
CA PRO A 414 34.54 -16.47 -6.74
C PRO A 414 33.12 -16.85 -7.17
N LYS A 415 32.67 -18.08 -6.85
CA LYS A 415 31.33 -18.57 -7.17
C LYS A 415 30.25 -17.86 -6.34
N ILE A 416 30.54 -17.61 -5.07
CA ILE A 416 29.71 -16.79 -4.17
C ILE A 416 29.56 -15.37 -4.76
N GLY A 417 30.65 -14.78 -5.24
CA GLY A 417 30.66 -13.50 -5.93
C GLY A 417 29.73 -13.46 -7.15
N ILE A 418 29.77 -14.49 -8.00
CA ILE A 418 28.89 -14.61 -9.16
C ILE A 418 27.43 -14.70 -8.73
N VAL A 419 27.10 -15.49 -7.69
CA VAL A 419 25.73 -15.56 -7.17
C VAL A 419 25.27 -14.19 -6.67
N ILE A 420 26.08 -13.48 -5.88
CA ILE A 420 25.75 -12.12 -5.40
C ILE A 420 25.44 -11.21 -6.59
N TRP A 421 26.29 -11.23 -7.63
CA TRP A 421 26.10 -10.39 -8.80
C TRP A 421 24.79 -10.66 -9.54
N ILE A 422 24.50 -11.93 -9.82
CA ILE A 422 23.28 -12.34 -10.51
C ILE A 422 22.04 -12.04 -9.64
N TRP A 423 22.08 -12.35 -8.34
CA TRP A 423 20.93 -12.18 -7.44
C TRP A 423 20.62 -10.72 -7.17
N MET A 424 21.63 -9.85 -7.03
CA MET A 424 21.41 -8.40 -6.91
C MET A 424 20.67 -7.84 -8.13
N PHE A 425 20.94 -8.38 -9.31
CA PHE A 425 20.24 -8.01 -10.52
C PHE A 425 18.83 -8.62 -10.58
N SER A 426 18.71 -9.93 -10.36
CA SER A 426 17.47 -10.70 -10.61
C SER A 426 16.38 -10.48 -9.56
N THR A 427 16.74 -10.26 -8.29
CA THR A 427 15.78 -10.05 -7.18
C THR A 427 14.95 -8.78 -7.33
N PHE A 428 15.38 -7.86 -8.20
CA PHE A 428 14.60 -6.68 -8.54
C PHE A 428 13.26 -7.01 -9.21
N LEU A 429 13.09 -8.21 -9.80
CA LEU A 429 11.85 -8.67 -10.44
C LEU A 429 10.61 -8.55 -9.54
N GLU A 430 10.71 -9.01 -8.30
CA GLU A 430 9.59 -8.96 -7.36
C GLU A 430 9.32 -7.52 -6.95
N THR A 431 10.38 -6.78 -6.66
CA THR A 431 10.30 -5.37 -6.24
C THR A 431 9.66 -4.49 -7.31
N ILE A 432 10.05 -4.65 -8.58
CA ILE A 432 9.52 -3.83 -9.67
C ILE A 432 8.05 -4.11 -9.95
N ALA A 433 7.61 -5.38 -9.87
CA ALA A 433 6.20 -5.72 -10.10
C ALA A 433 5.29 -5.18 -8.99
N ILE A 434 5.75 -5.22 -7.73
CA ILE A 434 5.02 -4.63 -6.60
C ILE A 434 5.03 -3.10 -6.70
N ALA A 435 6.19 -2.49 -6.99
CA ALA A 435 6.31 -1.04 -7.17
C ALA A 435 5.45 -0.52 -8.33
N ASN A 436 5.26 -1.32 -9.37
CA ASN A 436 4.38 -1.03 -10.49
C ASN A 436 2.89 -1.34 -10.21
N GLN A 437 2.54 -1.72 -8.98
CA GLN A 437 1.17 -2.01 -8.52
C GLN A 437 0.48 -3.20 -9.23
N GLU A 438 1.26 -4.15 -9.75
CA GLU A 438 0.75 -5.33 -10.44
C GLU A 438 0.74 -6.55 -9.49
N ALA A 439 -0.11 -6.50 -8.45
CA ALA A 439 -0.12 -7.50 -7.37
C ALA A 439 -0.26 -8.96 -7.84
N ARG A 440 -1.04 -9.23 -8.89
CA ARG A 440 -1.14 -10.58 -9.50
C ARG A 440 0.17 -11.01 -10.14
N VAL A 441 0.79 -10.15 -10.93
CA VAL A 441 2.07 -10.46 -11.61
C VAL A 441 3.17 -10.65 -10.57
N ALA A 442 3.22 -9.77 -9.56
CA ALA A 442 4.11 -9.92 -8.42
C ALA A 442 3.91 -11.25 -7.69
N THR A 443 2.67 -11.69 -7.51
CA THR A 443 2.35 -13.00 -6.91
C THR A 443 2.93 -14.14 -7.72
N PHE A 444 2.75 -14.14 -9.04
CA PHE A 444 3.35 -15.14 -9.92
C PHE A 444 4.87 -15.12 -9.87
N PHE A 445 5.50 -13.95 -9.81
CA PHE A 445 6.95 -13.84 -9.69
C PHE A 445 7.47 -14.36 -8.34
N ILE A 446 6.84 -13.99 -7.22
CA ILE A 446 7.23 -14.48 -5.89
C ILE A 446 7.10 -16.00 -5.82
N VAL A 447 5.93 -16.55 -6.20
CA VAL A 447 5.70 -17.99 -6.13
C VAL A 447 6.59 -18.75 -7.12
N GLY A 448 6.73 -18.26 -8.34
CA GLY A 448 7.57 -18.87 -9.38
C GLY A 448 9.05 -18.84 -9.03
N ALA A 449 9.55 -17.73 -8.46
CA ALA A 449 10.93 -17.62 -7.98
C ALA A 449 11.19 -18.60 -6.83
N GLN A 450 10.30 -18.69 -5.84
CA GLN A 450 10.49 -19.63 -4.73
C GLN A 450 10.33 -21.10 -5.14
N LEU A 451 9.41 -21.40 -6.07
CA LEU A 451 9.25 -22.74 -6.61
C LEU A 451 10.49 -23.16 -7.40
N SER A 452 10.94 -22.35 -8.36
CA SER A 452 12.14 -22.63 -9.15
C SER A 452 13.39 -22.76 -8.28
N LYS A 453 13.54 -21.90 -7.27
CA LYS A 453 14.60 -21.98 -6.26
C LYS A 453 14.56 -23.31 -5.50
N THR A 454 13.40 -23.67 -4.96
CA THR A 454 13.24 -24.91 -4.19
C THR A 454 13.50 -26.15 -5.03
N LEU A 455 13.00 -26.18 -6.28
CA LEU A 455 13.21 -27.31 -7.19
C LEU A 455 14.66 -27.44 -7.66
N LEU A 456 15.28 -26.34 -8.11
CA LEU A 456 16.65 -26.38 -8.63
C LEU A 456 17.66 -26.65 -7.52
N MET A 457 17.55 -25.95 -6.40
CA MET A 457 18.49 -26.09 -5.30
C MET A 457 18.24 -27.39 -4.54
N GLY A 458 16.98 -27.77 -4.28
CA GLY A 458 16.65 -29.06 -3.68
C GLY A 458 17.06 -30.24 -4.56
N GLY A 459 16.82 -30.13 -5.88
CA GLY A 459 17.27 -31.13 -6.86
C GLY A 459 18.80 -31.26 -6.90
N ALA A 460 19.54 -30.14 -6.84
CA ALA A 460 21.00 -30.17 -6.81
C ALA A 460 21.56 -30.89 -5.58
N VAL A 461 20.95 -30.68 -4.41
CA VAL A 461 21.32 -31.42 -3.19
C VAL A 461 21.03 -32.90 -3.35
N LEU A 462 19.84 -33.28 -3.83
CA LEU A 462 19.42 -34.67 -3.92
C LEU A 462 20.21 -35.47 -4.97
N LEU A 463 20.61 -34.83 -6.07
CA LEU A 463 21.32 -35.49 -7.17
C LEU A 463 22.83 -35.51 -6.99
N PHE A 464 23.43 -34.42 -6.48
CA PHE A 464 24.89 -34.27 -6.43
C PHE A 464 25.45 -34.27 -5.00
N GLY A 465 24.67 -33.91 -3.98
CA GLY A 465 25.12 -33.96 -2.59
C GLY A 465 26.30 -33.04 -2.26
N THR A 466 26.49 -31.92 -2.96
CA THR A 466 27.60 -30.98 -2.71
C THR A 466 27.14 -29.52 -2.58
N VAL A 467 27.87 -28.74 -1.78
CA VAL A 467 27.65 -27.29 -1.62
C VAL A 467 27.90 -26.55 -2.94
N GLU A 468 28.88 -27.01 -3.71
CA GLU A 468 29.20 -26.44 -5.02
C GLU A 468 28.02 -26.57 -6.00
N ALA A 469 27.40 -27.75 -6.12
CA ALA A 469 26.23 -27.96 -6.96
C ALA A 469 25.05 -27.07 -6.53
N PHE A 470 24.89 -26.85 -5.23
CA PHE A 470 23.89 -25.96 -4.67
C PHE A 470 24.09 -24.49 -5.07
N ILE A 471 25.34 -24.01 -5.03
CA ILE A 471 25.71 -22.67 -5.49
C ILE A 471 25.46 -22.53 -6.99
N PHE A 472 25.81 -23.53 -7.81
CA PHE A 472 25.48 -23.52 -9.24
C PHE A 472 23.97 -23.48 -9.51
N ALA A 473 23.17 -24.23 -8.74
CA ALA A 473 21.72 -24.16 -8.85
C ALA A 473 21.17 -22.76 -8.51
N ALA A 474 21.75 -22.09 -7.51
CA ALA A 474 21.43 -20.70 -7.19
C ALA A 474 21.78 -19.74 -8.36
N MET A 475 22.91 -19.95 -9.04
CA MET A 475 23.26 -19.19 -10.25
C MET A 475 22.23 -19.40 -11.36
N ILE A 476 21.90 -20.66 -11.67
CA ILE A 476 20.94 -21.01 -12.73
C ILE A 476 19.57 -20.38 -12.44
N GLN A 477 19.10 -20.48 -11.19
CA GLN A 477 17.85 -19.85 -10.77
C GLN A 477 17.89 -18.33 -10.96
N GLY A 478 18.99 -17.68 -10.55
CA GLY A 478 19.17 -16.25 -10.74
C GLY A 478 19.22 -15.82 -12.21
N VAL A 479 19.80 -16.64 -13.09
CA VAL A 479 19.83 -16.41 -14.54
C VAL A 479 18.42 -16.51 -15.13
N ILE A 480 17.66 -17.55 -14.76
CA ILE A 480 16.25 -17.69 -15.19
C ILE A 480 15.44 -16.47 -14.75
N GLN A 481 15.58 -16.06 -13.49
CA GLN A 481 14.89 -14.88 -12.95
C GLN A 481 15.32 -13.59 -13.66
N THR A 482 16.59 -13.47 -14.06
CA THR A 482 17.09 -12.36 -14.86
C THR A 482 16.43 -12.29 -16.23
N PHE A 483 16.26 -13.41 -16.93
CA PHE A 483 15.57 -13.42 -18.22
C PHE A 483 14.10 -12.99 -18.09
N ILE A 484 13.41 -13.44 -17.03
CA ILE A 484 12.04 -13.03 -16.72
C ILE A 484 11.98 -11.52 -16.42
N LEU A 485 12.94 -11.00 -15.64
CA LEU A 485 13.09 -9.56 -15.36
C LEU A 485 13.25 -8.73 -16.63
N LEU A 486 14.17 -9.12 -17.51
CA LEU A 486 14.41 -8.41 -18.76
C LEU A 486 13.18 -8.48 -19.68
N GLY A 487 12.49 -9.62 -19.73
CA GLY A 487 11.23 -9.77 -20.46
C GLY A 487 10.12 -8.87 -19.92
N TYR A 488 9.95 -8.84 -18.59
CA TYR A 488 8.97 -7.98 -17.90
C TYR A 488 9.25 -6.50 -18.16
N ILE A 489 10.48 -6.05 -17.95
CA ILE A 489 10.85 -4.65 -18.12
C ILE A 489 10.74 -4.24 -19.59
N ARG A 490 11.16 -5.09 -20.54
CA ARG A 490 10.97 -4.82 -21.98
C ARG A 490 9.49 -4.65 -22.35
N SER A 491 8.61 -5.42 -21.72
CA SER A 491 7.17 -5.34 -21.97
C SER A 491 6.51 -4.09 -21.35
N ARG A 492 6.89 -3.70 -20.13
CA ARG A 492 6.23 -2.60 -19.40
C ARG A 492 6.92 -1.24 -19.52
N PHE A 493 8.21 -1.21 -19.84
CA PHE A 493 9.02 -0.01 -19.96
C PHE A 493 9.76 0.00 -21.31
N PRO A 494 9.06 0.13 -22.45
CA PRO A 494 9.69 0.12 -23.76
C PRO A 494 10.70 1.28 -23.87
N GLY A 495 11.93 0.97 -24.29
CA GLY A 495 12.99 1.97 -24.42
C GLY A 495 13.67 2.39 -23.12
N TYR A 496 13.50 1.65 -22.02
CA TYR A 496 14.10 1.97 -20.71
C TYR A 496 15.62 2.24 -20.76
N TRP A 497 16.34 1.62 -21.70
CA TRP A 497 17.79 1.74 -21.86
C TRP A 497 18.26 2.99 -22.62
N ARG A 498 17.34 3.81 -23.19
CA ARG A 498 17.71 4.90 -24.12
C ARG A 498 18.12 6.22 -23.48
N GLY A 499 17.91 6.43 -22.18
CA GLY A 499 18.21 7.69 -21.52
C GLY A 499 18.81 7.52 -20.14
N PHE A 500 20.13 7.34 -20.04
CA PHE A 500 20.83 7.48 -18.76
C PHE A 500 21.04 8.98 -18.45
N GLN A 501 20.49 9.45 -17.34
CA GLN A 501 20.63 10.84 -16.90
C GLN A 501 21.39 10.89 -15.57
N ALA A 502 22.65 11.32 -15.62
CA ALA A 502 23.53 11.32 -14.45
C ALA A 502 23.00 12.17 -13.27
N ARG A 503 22.31 13.29 -13.58
CA ARG A 503 21.69 14.14 -12.56
C ARG A 503 20.57 13.41 -11.81
N PHE A 504 19.67 12.77 -12.54
CA PHE A 504 18.57 12.00 -11.95
C PHE A 504 19.07 10.75 -11.21
N PHE A 505 20.11 10.08 -11.72
CA PHE A 505 20.79 8.98 -11.02
C PHE A 505 21.33 9.44 -9.65
N ARG A 506 21.97 10.61 -9.59
CA ARG A 506 22.45 11.19 -8.33
C ARG A 506 21.29 11.52 -7.37
N GLU A 507 20.21 12.11 -7.87
CA GLU A 507 19.02 12.41 -7.05
C GLU A 507 18.43 11.12 -6.44
N GLN A 508 18.33 10.06 -7.24
CA GLN A 508 17.84 8.75 -6.81
C GLN A 508 18.72 8.10 -5.74
N ILE A 509 20.05 8.15 -5.88
CA ILE A 509 20.98 7.64 -4.86
C ILE A 509 20.89 8.45 -3.57
N MET A 510 20.86 9.78 -3.66
CA MET A 510 20.77 10.65 -2.48
C MET A 510 19.48 10.42 -1.69
N TYR A 511 18.38 10.09 -2.38
CA TYR A 511 17.14 9.67 -1.76
C TYR A 511 17.26 8.31 -1.05
N ALA A 512 17.92 7.33 -1.68
CA ALA A 512 18.03 5.96 -1.18
C ALA A 512 19.02 5.80 -0.01
N LEU A 513 20.11 6.57 0.00
CA LEU A 513 21.25 6.38 0.90
C LEU A 513 20.90 6.36 2.40
N PRO A 514 20.03 7.25 2.94
CA PRO A 514 19.65 7.19 4.35
C PRO A 514 18.97 5.88 4.75
N PHE A 515 18.16 5.31 3.84
CA PHE A 515 17.52 4.00 4.06
C PHE A 515 18.54 2.87 3.98
N GLY A 516 19.51 2.96 3.05
CA GLY A 516 20.62 2.02 2.95
C GLY A 516 21.46 1.96 4.23
N VAL A 517 21.86 3.12 4.76
CA VAL A 517 22.65 3.20 6.02
C VAL A 517 21.87 2.61 7.20
N ALA A 518 20.58 2.92 7.31
CA ALA A 518 19.73 2.35 8.36
C ALA A 518 19.59 0.82 8.23
N ALA A 519 19.48 0.30 7.00
CA ALA A 519 19.43 -1.13 6.73
C ALA A 519 20.75 -1.83 7.09
N ILE A 520 21.90 -1.23 6.75
CA ILE A 520 23.22 -1.75 7.12
C ILE A 520 23.36 -1.88 8.63
N LEU A 521 23.01 -0.82 9.38
CA LEU A 521 23.08 -0.86 10.84
C LEU A 521 22.17 -1.95 11.42
N TRP A 522 20.98 -2.11 10.86
CA TRP A 522 20.04 -3.14 11.29
C TRP A 522 20.57 -4.56 11.02
N ILE A 523 21.10 -4.82 9.82
CA ILE A 523 21.67 -6.13 9.45
C ILE A 523 22.92 -6.42 10.27
N ALA A 524 23.81 -5.44 10.43
CA ALA A 524 24.99 -5.59 11.26
C ALA A 524 24.59 -5.96 12.69
N GLN A 525 23.56 -5.33 13.25
CA GLN A 525 23.11 -5.66 14.60
C GLN A 525 22.50 -7.06 14.72
N ILE A 526 21.78 -7.53 13.71
CA ILE A 526 21.19 -8.87 13.75
C ILE A 526 22.23 -9.94 13.45
N ASP A 527 23.10 -9.75 12.46
CA ASP A 527 23.90 -10.84 11.90
C ASP A 527 25.38 -10.82 12.29
N ILE A 528 25.92 -9.75 12.90
CA ILE A 528 27.36 -9.68 13.17
C ILE A 528 27.86 -10.85 14.03
N HIS A 529 27.03 -11.33 14.95
CA HIS A 529 27.37 -12.48 15.79
C HIS A 529 27.65 -13.75 14.97
N ASN A 530 27.01 -13.93 13.81
CA ASN A 530 27.26 -15.07 12.93
C ASN A 530 28.69 -15.07 12.42
N TYR A 531 29.25 -13.91 12.09
CA TYR A 531 30.66 -13.80 11.66
C TYR A 531 31.64 -14.09 12.80
N PHE A 532 31.34 -13.67 14.03
CA PHE A 532 32.16 -14.02 15.19
C PHE A 532 32.14 -15.52 15.49
N VAL A 533 30.98 -16.16 15.33
CA VAL A 533 30.86 -17.62 15.48
C VAL A 533 31.61 -18.34 14.35
N GLY A 534 31.41 -17.92 13.10
CA GLY A 534 32.09 -18.49 11.94
C GLY A 534 33.61 -18.33 11.98
N TYR A 535 34.12 -17.26 12.58
CA TYR A 535 35.57 -17.08 12.79
C TYR A 535 36.15 -18.01 13.85
N LYS A 536 35.39 -18.26 14.92
CA LYS A 536 35.89 -18.97 16.11
C LYS A 536 35.71 -20.48 16.01
N PHE A 537 34.55 -20.92 15.55
CA PHE A 537 34.11 -22.30 15.60
C PHE A 537 34.23 -22.95 14.23
N THR A 538 34.21 -24.28 14.21
CA THR A 538 34.22 -25.04 12.95
C THR A 538 32.93 -24.82 12.15
N SER A 539 32.95 -25.09 10.84
CA SER A 539 31.76 -24.96 10.01
C SER A 539 30.61 -25.89 10.46
N ALA A 540 30.92 -27.08 10.98
CA ALA A 540 29.92 -27.98 11.57
C ALA A 540 29.23 -27.35 12.80
N GLU A 541 30.00 -26.72 13.70
CA GLU A 541 29.47 -25.99 14.86
C GLU A 541 28.71 -24.72 14.44
N PHE A 542 29.15 -24.05 13.37
CA PHE A 542 28.40 -22.94 12.78
C PHE A 542 27.02 -23.39 12.28
N ALA A 543 26.92 -24.59 11.68
CA ALA A 543 25.63 -25.16 11.26
C ALA A 543 24.70 -25.38 12.47
N ILE A 544 25.23 -25.89 13.58
CA ILE A 544 24.51 -26.04 14.85
C ILE A 544 24.01 -24.67 15.33
N TYR A 545 24.90 -23.68 15.35
CA TYR A 545 24.56 -22.31 15.75
C TYR A 545 23.46 -21.70 14.88
N ALA A 546 23.58 -21.81 13.57
CA ALA A 546 22.68 -21.20 12.60
C ALA A 546 21.25 -21.77 12.71
N TYR A 547 21.09 -23.09 12.92
CA TYR A 547 19.76 -23.68 13.18
C TYR A 547 19.26 -23.46 14.61
N GLY A 548 20.16 -23.18 15.57
CA GLY A 548 19.76 -22.69 16.89
C GLY A 548 19.18 -21.28 16.82
N CYS A 549 19.68 -20.45 15.91
CA CYS A 549 19.15 -19.11 15.63
C CYS A 549 17.92 -19.14 14.70
N PHE A 550 17.28 -20.29 14.52
CA PHE A 550 16.13 -20.42 13.64
C PHE A 550 14.98 -19.51 14.09
N GLU A 551 14.58 -18.60 13.22
CA GLU A 551 13.44 -17.71 13.44
C GLU A 551 12.15 -18.35 12.94
N ILE A 552 11.02 -18.02 13.57
CA ILE A 552 9.69 -18.51 13.19
C ILE A 552 9.02 -17.46 12.29
N PRO A 553 9.02 -17.61 10.95
CA PRO A 553 8.67 -16.49 10.06
C PRO A 553 7.20 -16.07 10.16
N LEU A 554 6.30 -17.00 10.51
CA LEU A 554 4.89 -16.69 10.76
C LEU A 554 4.72 -15.64 11.88
N MET A 555 5.56 -15.68 12.92
CA MET A 555 5.51 -14.70 14.00
C MET A 555 5.91 -13.31 13.49
N ALA A 556 6.99 -13.24 12.70
CA ALA A 556 7.44 -11.99 12.08
C ALA A 556 6.35 -11.37 11.19
N MET A 557 5.67 -12.19 10.38
CA MET A 557 4.56 -11.72 9.52
C MET A 557 3.37 -11.15 10.33
N LEU A 558 3.04 -11.76 11.48
CA LEU A 558 2.01 -11.24 12.37
C LEU A 558 2.40 -9.87 12.94
N ALA A 559 3.65 -9.71 13.38
CA ALA A 559 4.14 -8.43 13.89
C ALA A 559 4.18 -7.34 12.80
N GLU A 560 4.64 -7.67 11.59
CA GLU A 560 4.65 -6.75 10.44
C GLU A 560 3.23 -6.27 10.11
N SER A 561 2.26 -7.18 10.11
CA SER A 561 0.85 -6.88 9.82
C SER A 561 0.26 -5.92 10.85
N VAL A 562 0.52 -6.13 12.14
CA VAL A 562 0.05 -5.21 13.19
C VAL A 562 0.78 -3.85 13.07
N THR A 563 2.09 -3.86 12.88
CA THR A 563 2.92 -2.65 12.81
C THR A 563 2.52 -1.74 11.64
N SER A 564 2.29 -2.31 10.45
CA SER A 564 1.90 -1.55 9.25
C SER A 564 0.59 -0.77 9.40
N VAL A 565 -0.36 -1.30 10.18
CA VAL A 565 -1.64 -0.63 10.49
C VAL A 565 -1.46 0.43 11.59
N LEU A 566 -0.53 0.22 12.52
CA LEU A 566 -0.26 1.16 13.61
C LEU A 566 0.46 2.44 13.15
N ILE A 567 1.44 2.34 12.25
CA ILE A 567 2.24 3.49 11.79
C ILE A 567 1.38 4.71 11.37
N PRO A 568 0.41 4.60 10.43
CA PRO A 568 -0.39 5.75 10.01
C PRO A 568 -1.29 6.26 11.14
N ARG A 569 -1.81 5.37 11.99
CA ARG A 569 -2.69 5.75 13.10
C ARG A 569 -1.93 6.50 14.19
N MET A 570 -0.71 6.06 14.53
CA MET A 570 0.16 6.74 15.48
C MET A 570 0.53 8.14 14.99
N ASN A 571 0.85 8.31 13.70
CA ASN A 571 1.12 9.62 13.11
C ASN A 571 -0.09 10.57 13.20
N ALA A 572 -1.30 10.06 12.97
CA ALA A 572 -2.52 10.86 13.08
C ALA A 572 -2.79 11.31 14.54
N LEU A 573 -2.64 10.40 15.50
CA LEU A 573 -2.83 10.70 16.93
C LEU A 573 -1.75 11.66 17.46
N GLN A 574 -0.50 11.47 17.02
CA GLN A 574 0.62 12.36 17.36
C GLN A 574 0.35 13.79 16.88
N LYS A 575 -0.21 13.98 15.68
CA LYS A 575 -0.53 15.30 15.12
C LYS A 575 -1.60 16.05 15.93
N VAL A 576 -2.57 15.33 16.50
CA VAL A 576 -3.63 15.91 17.35
C VAL A 576 -3.20 15.97 18.82
N GLY A 577 -2.09 15.32 19.18
CA GLY A 577 -1.55 15.32 20.54
C GLY A 577 -2.26 14.35 21.51
N ASP A 578 -3.05 13.41 21.01
CA ASP A 578 -3.81 12.45 21.82
C ASP A 578 -2.92 11.29 22.29
N ARG A 579 -2.10 11.55 23.31
CA ARG A 579 -1.16 10.57 23.88
C ARG A 579 -1.87 9.40 24.55
N GLU A 580 -3.01 9.65 25.17
CA GLU A 580 -3.76 8.64 25.89
C GLU A 580 -4.28 7.56 24.93
N GLU A 581 -4.83 7.95 23.79
CA GLU A 581 -5.25 6.98 22.77
C GLU A 581 -4.07 6.25 22.13
N MET A 582 -2.89 6.90 22.00
CA MET A 582 -1.67 6.20 21.57
C MET A 582 -1.31 5.08 22.54
N ILE A 583 -1.34 5.33 23.87
CA ILE A 583 -1.06 4.32 24.90
C ILE A 583 -2.07 3.17 24.81
N ARG A 584 -3.38 3.47 24.73
CA ARG A 584 -4.43 2.45 24.60
C ARG A 584 -4.29 1.61 23.33
N LEU A 585 -3.94 2.24 22.22
CA LEU A 585 -3.74 1.53 20.95
C LEU A 585 -2.53 0.59 21.01
N THR A 586 -1.42 1.03 21.60
CA THR A 586 -0.24 0.18 21.82
C THR A 586 -0.56 -1.00 22.72
N ALA A 587 -1.25 -0.79 23.84
CA ALA A 587 -1.65 -1.86 24.74
C ALA A 587 -2.56 -2.90 24.06
N ARG A 588 -3.50 -2.46 23.21
CA ARG A 588 -4.34 -3.37 22.41
C ARG A 588 -3.53 -4.17 21.41
N ALA A 589 -2.56 -3.55 20.74
CA ALA A 589 -1.66 -4.25 19.82
C ALA A 589 -0.80 -5.28 20.56
N MET A 590 -0.26 -4.93 21.73
CA MET A 590 0.48 -5.84 22.60
C MET A 590 -0.39 -7.03 23.02
N GLN A 591 -1.66 -6.81 23.39
CA GLN A 591 -2.60 -7.89 23.73
C GLN A 591 -2.79 -8.86 22.55
N LYS A 592 -3.00 -8.33 21.34
CA LYS A 592 -3.17 -9.16 20.13
C LYS A 592 -1.93 -9.97 19.81
N LEU A 593 -0.74 -9.39 19.91
CA LEU A 593 0.50 -10.13 19.69
C LEU A 593 0.74 -11.16 20.81
N ALA A 594 0.55 -10.79 22.08
CA ALA A 594 0.72 -11.69 23.22
C ALA A 594 -0.11 -12.96 23.09
N PHE A 595 -1.34 -12.85 22.54
CA PHE A 595 -2.22 -13.99 22.30
C PHE A 595 -1.61 -15.09 21.41
N PHE A 596 -0.64 -14.75 20.55
CA PHE A 596 0.08 -15.72 19.71
C PHE A 596 1.51 -15.96 20.19
N TYR A 597 2.22 -14.91 20.61
CA TYR A 597 3.64 -14.98 20.95
C TYR A 597 3.91 -15.76 22.22
N PHE A 598 3.14 -15.54 23.30
CA PHE A 598 3.32 -16.24 24.56
C PHE A 598 3.05 -17.75 24.49
N PRO A 599 1.93 -18.23 23.89
CA PRO A 599 1.71 -19.67 23.79
C PRO A 599 2.77 -20.36 22.91
N VAL A 600 3.17 -19.75 21.79
CA VAL A 600 4.23 -20.29 20.93
C VAL A 600 5.56 -20.36 21.67
N TYR A 601 5.92 -19.32 22.42
CA TYR A 601 7.12 -19.31 23.25
C TYR A 601 7.10 -20.46 24.27
N VAL A 602 6.06 -20.57 25.10
CA VAL A 602 5.97 -21.61 26.14
C VAL A 602 5.98 -23.01 25.53
N PHE A 603 5.21 -23.22 24.46
CA PHE A 603 5.15 -24.51 23.77
C PHE A 603 6.53 -24.94 23.24
N LEU A 604 7.23 -24.05 22.52
CA LEU A 604 8.53 -24.36 21.96
C LEU A 604 9.63 -24.47 23.02
N MET A 605 9.53 -23.77 24.14
CA MET A 605 10.45 -23.97 25.28
C MET A 605 10.37 -25.41 25.83
N ILE A 606 9.17 -26.00 25.84
CA ILE A 606 8.95 -27.39 26.28
C ILE A 606 9.45 -28.38 25.21
N THR A 607 9.11 -28.13 23.94
CA THR A 607 9.38 -29.08 22.85
C THR A 607 10.66 -28.76 22.06
N ALA A 608 11.54 -27.88 22.52
CA ALA A 608 12.68 -27.36 21.74
C ALA A 608 13.57 -28.47 21.17
N ASN A 609 13.85 -29.50 21.99
CA ASN A 609 14.68 -30.63 21.58
C ASN A 609 14.00 -31.45 20.47
N THR A 610 12.75 -31.87 20.69
CA THR A 610 11.97 -32.57 19.67
C THR A 610 11.80 -31.73 18.42
N PHE A 611 11.55 -30.43 18.54
CA PHE A 611 11.40 -29.52 17.40
C PHE A 611 12.65 -29.52 16.50
N ILE A 612 13.82 -29.34 17.09
CA ILE A 612 15.10 -29.36 16.36
C ILE A 612 15.36 -30.73 15.73
N ILE A 613 15.18 -31.83 16.47
CA ILE A 613 15.42 -33.18 15.93
C ILE A 613 14.44 -33.50 14.80
N THR A 614 13.18 -33.09 14.94
CA THR A 614 12.14 -33.28 13.91
C THR A 614 12.54 -32.58 12.62
N LEU A 615 12.87 -31.30 12.70
CA LEU A 615 13.16 -30.51 11.50
C LEU A 615 14.55 -30.81 10.94
N PHE A 616 15.57 -30.80 11.80
CA PHE A 616 16.97 -30.78 11.38
C PHE A 616 17.75 -32.07 11.65
N THR A 617 17.13 -33.11 12.21
CA THR A 617 17.74 -34.40 12.62
C THR A 617 18.51 -34.35 13.95
N SER A 618 18.86 -35.53 14.46
CA SER A 618 19.58 -35.72 15.72
C SER A 618 21.00 -35.15 15.71
N GLU A 619 21.62 -34.98 14.53
CA GLU A 619 22.96 -34.37 14.41
C GLU A 619 22.98 -32.93 14.93
N TYR A 620 21.84 -32.23 14.87
CA TYR A 620 21.70 -30.84 15.28
C TYR A 620 21.07 -30.69 16.66
N GLN A 621 20.97 -31.76 17.46
CA GLN A 621 20.35 -31.71 18.80
C GLN A 621 20.94 -30.60 19.68
N ALA A 622 22.24 -30.32 19.56
CA ALA A 622 22.91 -29.24 20.29
C ALA A 622 22.31 -27.83 20.00
N SER A 623 21.72 -27.62 18.81
CA SER A 623 21.04 -26.38 18.43
C SER A 623 19.85 -26.06 19.34
N ALA A 624 19.26 -27.06 20.00
CA ALA A 624 18.12 -26.85 20.90
C ALA A 624 18.47 -25.93 22.08
N SER A 625 19.70 -26.00 22.61
CA SER A 625 20.14 -25.13 23.70
C SER A 625 20.26 -23.66 23.28
N ILE A 626 20.75 -23.44 22.06
CA ILE A 626 20.85 -22.11 21.43
C ILE A 626 19.45 -21.59 21.09
N LEU A 627 18.58 -22.45 20.57
CA LEU A 627 17.18 -22.11 20.27
C LEU A 627 16.43 -21.65 21.52
N VAL A 628 16.59 -22.32 22.65
CA VAL A 628 15.97 -21.92 23.92
C VAL A 628 16.37 -20.49 24.31
N ILE A 629 17.64 -20.12 24.14
CA ILE A 629 18.12 -18.75 24.39
C ILE A 629 17.50 -17.78 23.38
N ASN A 630 17.51 -18.12 22.09
CA ASN A 630 16.96 -17.28 21.02
C ASN A 630 15.44 -17.05 21.18
N LEU A 631 14.69 -18.08 21.60
CA LEU A 631 13.25 -18.01 21.85
C LEU A 631 12.88 -16.97 22.91
N THR A 632 13.81 -16.59 23.81
CA THR A 632 13.55 -15.52 24.80
C THR A 632 13.27 -14.17 24.15
N LEU A 633 13.61 -13.95 22.88
CA LEU A 633 13.23 -12.75 22.13
C LEU A 633 11.73 -12.67 21.81
N LEU A 634 11.02 -13.81 21.72
CA LEU A 634 9.59 -13.86 21.38
C LEU A 634 8.70 -13.09 22.37
N PRO A 635 8.73 -13.33 23.70
CA PRO A 635 7.86 -12.61 24.63
C PRO A 635 8.07 -11.09 24.60
N PHE A 636 9.28 -10.61 24.32
CA PHE A 636 9.56 -9.17 24.19
C PHE A 636 9.18 -8.60 22.83
N SER A 637 8.93 -9.46 21.83
CA SER A 637 8.51 -9.03 20.49
C SER A 637 7.10 -8.44 20.43
N ILE A 638 6.31 -8.57 21.50
CA ILE A 638 5.03 -7.89 21.64
C ILE A 638 5.18 -6.37 21.84
N LEU A 639 6.36 -5.91 22.28
CA LEU A 639 6.66 -4.50 22.52
C LEU A 639 6.90 -3.78 21.18
N ILE A 640 5.84 -3.22 20.59
CA ILE A 640 5.88 -2.56 19.29
C ILE A 640 6.20 -1.07 19.46
N THR A 641 7.49 -0.72 19.46
CA THR A 641 7.96 0.66 19.65
C THR A 641 8.14 1.44 18.35
N ASP A 642 8.44 0.75 17.25
CA ASP A 642 8.78 1.36 15.94
C ASP A 642 7.72 2.37 15.42
N PRO A 643 6.40 2.12 15.46
CA PRO A 643 5.38 3.09 15.06
C PRO A 643 5.43 4.41 15.83
N ILE A 644 5.74 4.35 17.13
CA ILE A 644 5.83 5.53 17.98
C ILE A 644 7.14 6.26 17.70
N VAL A 645 8.26 5.55 17.66
CA VAL A 645 9.58 6.14 17.37
C VAL A 645 9.57 6.90 16.04
N ARG A 646 8.94 6.34 14.99
CA ARG A 646 8.80 7.00 13.68
C ARG A 646 7.91 8.25 13.71
N SER A 647 6.95 8.32 14.61
CA SER A 647 6.05 9.48 14.74
C SER A 647 6.71 10.70 15.42
N PHE A 648 7.81 10.51 16.15
CA PHE A 648 8.55 11.58 16.82
C PHE A 648 9.98 11.70 16.29
N LYS A 649 10.29 12.80 15.58
CA LYS A 649 11.63 13.07 15.00
C LYS A 649 12.79 12.99 16.01
N GLU A 650 12.56 13.39 17.26
CA GLU A 650 13.56 13.32 18.34
C GLU A 650 13.86 11.87 18.74
N LEU A 651 12.83 11.04 18.87
CA LEU A 651 12.98 9.63 19.20
C LEU A 651 13.72 8.89 18.10
N GLY A 652 13.44 9.17 16.83
CA GLY A 652 14.14 8.55 15.70
C GLY A 652 15.66 8.80 15.73
N ARG A 653 16.11 10.01 16.07
CA ARG A 653 17.55 10.34 16.19
C ARG A 653 18.21 9.61 17.37
N LEU A 654 17.55 9.63 18.53
CA LEU A 654 18.04 8.92 19.71
C LEU A 654 18.07 7.41 19.49
N PHE A 655 17.06 6.85 18.82
CA PHE A 655 16.99 5.43 18.49
C PHE A 655 18.15 4.97 17.61
N LEU A 656 18.50 5.76 16.58
CA LEU A 656 19.67 5.49 15.75
C LEU A 656 20.97 5.48 16.58
N LEU A 657 21.13 6.45 17.49
CA LEU A 657 22.30 6.50 18.40
C LEU A 657 22.35 5.26 19.31
N VAL A 658 21.22 4.87 19.90
CA VAL A 658 21.11 3.66 20.74
C VAL A 658 21.55 2.44 19.97
N ARG A 659 21.10 2.25 18.72
CA ARG A 659 21.54 1.13 17.88
C ARG A 659 23.03 1.11 17.63
N VAL A 660 23.63 2.25 17.30
CA VAL A 660 25.09 2.34 17.08
C VAL A 660 25.85 1.97 18.35
N VAL A 661 25.42 2.48 19.52
CA VAL A 661 26.07 2.20 20.81
C VAL A 661 25.91 0.73 21.21
N VAL A 662 24.71 0.17 21.06
CA VAL A 662 24.44 -1.24 21.37
C VAL A 662 25.23 -2.16 20.44
N LEU A 663 25.27 -1.86 19.14
CA LEU A 663 26.07 -2.59 18.16
C LEU A 663 27.56 -2.54 18.52
N ALA A 664 28.11 -1.36 18.79
CA ALA A 664 29.52 -1.21 19.19
C ALA A 664 29.83 -1.97 20.50
N SER A 665 28.91 -1.91 21.46
CA SER A 665 29.03 -2.64 22.74
C SER A 665 28.99 -4.16 22.51
N MET A 666 28.07 -4.65 21.67
CA MET A 666 27.96 -6.06 21.31
C MET A 666 29.23 -6.54 20.61
N ILE A 667 29.75 -5.79 19.63
CA ILE A 667 31.02 -6.10 18.95
C ILE A 667 32.16 -6.15 19.96
N GLY A 668 32.25 -5.19 20.88
CA GLY A 668 33.26 -5.19 21.93
C GLY A 668 33.19 -6.42 22.82
N VAL A 669 31.99 -6.76 23.31
CA VAL A 669 31.77 -7.94 24.16
C VAL A 669 32.09 -9.24 23.42
N LEU A 670 31.68 -9.36 22.16
CA LEU A 670 32.00 -10.53 21.34
C LEU A 670 33.51 -10.64 21.08
N TYR A 671 34.16 -9.54 20.75
CA TYR A 671 35.61 -9.50 20.48
C TYR A 671 36.44 -9.91 21.69
N TYR A 672 36.21 -9.31 22.86
CA TYR A 672 36.92 -9.70 24.09
C TYR A 672 36.46 -11.08 24.61
N GLY A 673 35.24 -11.48 24.28
CA GLY A 673 34.64 -12.77 24.63
C GLY A 673 35.08 -13.94 23.75
N LEU A 674 35.79 -13.70 22.65
CA LEU A 674 36.24 -14.73 21.70
C LEU A 674 37.03 -15.85 22.38
N GLY A 675 37.81 -15.58 23.43
CA GLY A 675 38.54 -16.62 24.16
C GLY A 675 37.67 -17.48 25.09
N TYR A 676 36.53 -16.94 25.57
CA TYR A 676 35.82 -17.47 26.73
C TYR A 676 34.44 -18.04 26.41
N PHE A 677 33.74 -17.50 25.42
CA PHE A 677 32.35 -17.88 25.15
C PHE A 677 32.23 -19.12 24.26
N GLY A 678 31.50 -20.14 24.71
CA GLY A 678 30.99 -21.21 23.83
C GLY A 678 29.83 -20.72 22.94
N LEU A 679 29.27 -21.59 22.10
CA LEU A 679 28.15 -21.25 21.19
C LEU A 679 26.96 -20.59 21.93
N THR A 680 26.61 -21.11 23.11
CA THR A 680 25.53 -20.56 23.95
C THR A 680 25.86 -19.17 24.52
N GLY A 681 27.13 -18.90 24.80
CA GLY A 681 27.60 -17.58 25.23
C GLY A 681 27.49 -16.55 24.11
N MET A 682 27.84 -16.93 22.88
CA MET A 682 27.76 -16.03 21.71
C MET A 682 26.32 -15.59 21.43
N ILE A 683 25.36 -16.52 21.44
CA ILE A 683 23.94 -16.17 21.25
C ILE A 683 23.39 -15.39 22.44
N ALA A 684 23.82 -15.67 23.67
CA ALA A 684 23.39 -14.92 24.85
C ALA A 684 23.79 -13.43 24.77
N VAL A 685 24.98 -13.13 24.23
CA VAL A 685 25.43 -11.75 23.98
C VAL A 685 24.55 -11.08 22.91
N ALA A 686 24.27 -11.76 21.80
CA ALA A 686 23.42 -11.23 20.73
C ALA A 686 21.99 -10.95 21.21
N VAL A 687 21.35 -11.93 21.88
CA VAL A 687 20.03 -11.78 22.49
C VAL A 687 20.04 -10.67 23.55
N GLY A 688 21.06 -10.62 24.40
CA GLY A 688 21.22 -9.59 25.41
C GLY A 688 21.29 -8.18 24.81
N ALA A 689 22.00 -8.00 23.69
CA ALA A 689 22.09 -6.74 22.98
C ALA A 689 20.72 -6.30 22.43
N ILE A 690 19.95 -7.21 21.82
CA ILE A 690 18.60 -6.92 21.31
C ILE A 690 17.64 -6.57 22.46
N LEU A 691 17.70 -7.30 23.58
CA LEU A 691 16.88 -7.00 24.76
C LEU A 691 17.26 -5.65 25.39
N LEU A 692 18.56 -5.31 25.41
CA LEU A 692 19.03 -4.01 25.89
C LEU A 692 18.53 -2.86 25.02
N GLU A 693 18.63 -2.95 23.69
CA GLU A 693 18.07 -1.95 22.77
C GLU A 693 16.57 -1.77 23.02
N ARG A 694 15.82 -2.89 23.13
CA ARG A 694 14.38 -2.87 23.39
C ARG A 694 14.07 -2.18 24.72
N ALA A 695 14.78 -2.53 25.79
CA ALA A 695 14.59 -1.93 27.11
C ALA A 695 14.84 -0.41 27.10
N ILE A 696 15.91 0.04 26.45
CA ILE A 696 16.24 1.47 26.32
C ILE A 696 15.15 2.18 25.50
N THR A 697 14.76 1.62 24.35
CA THR A 697 13.78 2.20 23.44
C THR A 697 12.39 2.27 24.08
N GLU A 698 11.97 1.23 24.79
CA GLU A 698 10.71 1.20 25.52
C GLU A 698 10.70 2.27 26.63
N THR A 699 11.82 2.42 27.36
CA THR A 699 11.96 3.47 28.37
C THR A 699 11.83 4.86 27.76
N MET A 700 12.40 5.09 26.57
CA MET A 700 12.25 6.35 25.84
C MET A 700 10.78 6.62 25.46
N VAL A 701 10.07 5.59 25.00
CA VAL A 701 8.65 5.67 24.63
C VAL A 701 7.78 5.95 25.85
N ILE A 702 7.96 5.21 26.95
CA ILE A 702 7.26 5.40 28.23
C ILE A 702 7.41 6.85 28.71
N ARG A 703 8.64 7.39 28.68
CA ARG A 703 8.91 8.79 29.07
C ARG A 703 8.26 9.80 28.12
N LYS A 704 8.31 9.56 26.80
CA LYS A 704 7.75 10.50 25.82
C LYS A 704 6.22 10.57 25.87
N LEU A 705 5.57 9.44 26.07
CA LEU A 705 4.11 9.35 26.17
C LEU A 705 3.58 9.71 27.57
N GLY A 706 4.43 9.67 28.59
CA GLY A 706 4.01 9.94 29.98
C GLY A 706 3.28 8.75 30.60
N VAL A 707 3.68 7.52 30.23
CA VAL A 707 3.06 6.30 30.77
C VAL A 707 3.40 6.18 32.26
N GLY A 708 2.40 6.42 33.12
CA GLY A 708 2.48 6.17 34.56
C GLY A 708 1.72 4.93 35.04
N TRP A 709 1.71 4.72 36.36
CA TRP A 709 1.06 3.60 37.06
C TRP A 709 -0.43 3.45 36.74
N GLN A 710 -1.12 4.56 36.43
CA GLN A 710 -2.54 4.57 36.05
C GLN A 710 -2.84 3.75 34.78
N HIS A 711 -1.84 3.49 33.93
CA HIS A 711 -2.01 2.74 32.67
C HIS A 711 -1.72 1.25 32.83
N LEU A 712 -1.20 0.79 33.97
CA LEU A 712 -0.97 -0.64 34.25
C LEU A 712 -2.21 -1.54 34.04
N PRO A 713 -3.45 -1.09 34.36
CA PRO A 713 -4.64 -1.88 34.06
C PRO A 713 -4.81 -2.24 32.58
N LEU A 714 -4.25 -1.46 31.64
CA LEU A 714 -4.29 -1.78 30.20
C LEU A 714 -3.52 -3.06 29.85
N LEU A 715 -2.52 -3.43 30.67
CA LEU A 715 -1.72 -4.64 30.49
C LEU A 715 -2.32 -5.87 31.15
N LYS A 716 -3.46 -5.74 31.85
CA LYS A 716 -4.13 -6.84 32.57
C LYS A 716 -4.37 -8.05 31.66
N ASN A 717 -4.82 -7.81 30.42
CA ASN A 717 -5.09 -8.89 29.48
C ASN A 717 -3.81 -9.56 28.97
N VAL A 718 -2.72 -8.80 28.77
CA VAL A 718 -1.40 -9.36 28.42
C VAL A 718 -0.92 -10.32 29.53
N VAL A 719 -1.04 -9.90 30.79
CA VAL A 719 -0.66 -10.74 31.94
C VAL A 719 -1.53 -12.00 32.03
N LYS A 720 -2.85 -11.87 31.87
CA LYS A 720 -3.77 -13.03 31.81
C LYS A 720 -3.38 -14.00 30.70
N THR A 721 -3.06 -13.51 29.51
CA THR A 721 -2.59 -14.35 28.40
C THR A 721 -1.33 -15.12 28.80
N GLY A 722 -0.35 -14.44 29.41
CA GLY A 722 0.88 -15.08 29.88
C GLY A 722 0.61 -16.18 30.90
N LEU A 723 -0.23 -15.91 31.90
CA LEU A 723 -0.65 -16.92 32.87
C LEU A 723 -1.38 -18.10 32.20
N ALA A 724 -2.19 -17.86 31.16
CA ALA A 724 -2.94 -18.91 30.49
C ALA A 724 -2.00 -19.81 29.69
N SER A 725 -1.01 -19.21 29.03
CA SER A 725 0.07 -19.94 28.35
C SER A 725 0.91 -20.75 29.34
N LEU A 726 1.21 -20.22 30.53
CA LEU A 726 1.96 -20.94 31.57
C LEU A 726 1.17 -22.12 32.16
N ILE A 727 -0.14 -21.97 32.40
CA ILE A 727 -0.99 -23.07 32.87
C ILE A 727 -1.04 -24.18 31.83
N ALA A 728 -1.33 -23.84 30.57
CA ALA A 728 -1.31 -24.81 29.47
C ALA A 728 0.06 -25.47 29.35
N GLY A 729 1.14 -24.68 29.43
CA GLY A 729 2.51 -25.17 29.40
C GLY A 729 2.84 -26.14 30.54
N ALA A 730 2.40 -25.86 31.77
CA ALA A 730 2.65 -26.74 32.91
C ALA A 730 2.01 -28.12 32.71
N VAL A 731 0.76 -28.16 32.24
CA VAL A 731 0.07 -29.43 31.93
C VAL A 731 0.75 -30.15 30.77
N THR A 732 1.05 -29.44 29.68
CA THR A 732 1.75 -30.00 28.53
C THR A 732 3.13 -30.52 28.90
N TYR A 733 3.88 -29.84 29.77
CA TYR A 733 5.18 -30.28 30.25
C TYR A 733 5.10 -31.61 31.00
N VAL A 734 4.09 -31.78 31.87
CA VAL A 734 3.87 -33.05 32.58
C VAL A 734 3.56 -34.17 31.58
N VAL A 735 2.66 -33.94 30.62
CA VAL A 735 2.34 -34.96 29.60
C VAL A 735 3.56 -35.28 28.74
N TYR A 736 4.23 -34.25 28.21
CA TYR A 736 5.41 -34.38 27.37
C TYR A 736 6.50 -35.16 28.10
N ARG A 737 6.87 -34.77 29.32
CA ARG A 737 7.93 -35.44 30.11
C ARG A 737 7.66 -36.94 30.28
N ASN A 738 6.41 -37.33 30.52
CA ASN A 738 6.06 -38.73 30.79
C ASN A 738 5.80 -39.56 29.52
N ALA A 739 5.33 -38.95 28.43
CA ALA A 739 4.86 -39.68 27.25
C ALA A 739 5.72 -39.51 25.99
N HIS A 740 6.61 -38.50 25.91
CA HIS A 740 7.29 -38.16 24.66
C HIS A 740 8.12 -39.32 24.08
N VAL A 741 8.84 -40.09 24.90
CA VAL A 741 9.65 -41.24 24.43
C VAL A 741 8.74 -42.33 23.82
N TYR A 742 7.64 -42.63 24.49
CA TYR A 742 6.67 -43.62 23.99
C TYR A 742 6.00 -43.14 22.69
N LEU A 743 5.54 -41.88 22.66
CA LEU A 743 4.93 -41.27 21.49
C LEU A 743 5.90 -41.20 20.30
N LEU A 744 7.19 -40.93 20.57
CA LEU A 744 8.23 -40.96 19.55
C LEU A 744 8.28 -42.34 18.89
N GLY A 745 8.40 -43.41 19.70
CA GLY A 745 8.45 -44.78 19.19
C GLY A 745 7.21 -45.20 18.41
N VAL A 746 6.01 -44.75 18.83
CA VAL A 746 4.77 -45.00 18.06
C VAL A 746 4.83 -44.33 16.68
N GLY A 747 5.27 -43.07 16.61
CA GLY A 747 5.36 -42.36 15.34
C GLY A 747 6.48 -42.88 14.43
N GLU A 748 7.58 -43.35 15.01
CA GLU A 748 8.67 -44.02 14.28
C GLU A 748 8.18 -45.35 13.70
N HIS A 749 7.54 -46.20 14.51
CA HIS A 749 7.00 -47.48 14.06
C HIS A 749 5.93 -47.30 12.97
N PHE A 750 5.04 -46.32 13.12
CA PHE A 750 4.09 -45.96 12.06
C PHE A 750 4.82 -45.59 10.75
N ALA A 751 5.92 -44.85 10.83
CA ALA A 751 6.68 -44.46 9.64
C ALA A 751 7.41 -45.65 9.00
N GLU A 752 7.94 -46.58 9.81
CA GLU A 752 8.53 -47.82 9.32
C GLU A 752 7.50 -48.66 8.56
N GLU A 753 6.30 -48.84 9.11
CA GLU A 753 5.25 -49.63 8.47
C GLU A 753 4.64 -48.92 7.25
N ALA A 754 4.32 -47.63 7.35
CA ALA A 754 3.59 -46.90 6.31
C ALA A 754 4.48 -46.51 5.12
N PHE A 755 5.76 -46.19 5.35
CA PHE A 755 6.69 -45.72 4.31
C PHE A 755 7.83 -46.70 4.03
N THR A 756 7.85 -47.88 4.69
CA THR A 756 8.88 -48.92 4.53
C THR A 756 10.30 -48.36 4.53
N THR A 757 10.58 -47.44 5.46
CA THR A 757 11.86 -46.73 5.53
C THR A 757 12.50 -46.97 6.88
N HIS A 758 13.80 -47.27 6.88
CA HIS A 758 14.61 -47.40 8.11
C HIS A 758 15.58 -46.21 8.27
N ARG A 759 15.37 -45.13 7.50
CA ARG A 759 16.26 -43.97 7.55
C ARG A 759 15.96 -43.17 8.82
N LEU A 760 16.92 -43.11 9.74
CA LEU A 760 16.77 -42.44 11.05
C LEU A 760 16.26 -40.99 10.93
N SER A 761 16.71 -40.23 9.93
CA SER A 761 16.24 -38.86 9.69
C SER A 761 14.75 -38.75 9.34
N THR A 762 14.19 -39.78 8.71
CA THR A 762 12.77 -39.86 8.34
C THR A 762 11.94 -40.32 9.53
N LEU A 763 12.43 -41.30 10.27
CA LEU A 763 11.82 -41.77 11.52
C LEU A 763 11.73 -40.63 12.55
N ASN A 764 12.83 -39.92 12.79
CA ASN A 764 12.88 -38.73 13.65
C ASN A 764 11.86 -37.65 13.25
N PHE A 765 11.65 -37.46 11.93
CA PHE A 765 10.68 -36.48 11.43
C PHE A 765 9.24 -36.87 11.77
N PHE A 766 8.84 -38.12 11.49
CA PHE A 766 7.48 -38.57 11.76
C PHE A 766 7.21 -38.76 13.26
N GLY A 767 8.13 -39.41 13.97
CA GLY A 767 8.08 -39.59 15.42
C GLY A 767 7.98 -38.24 16.14
N GLY A 768 8.90 -37.32 15.84
CA GLY A 768 8.92 -36.01 16.47
C GLY A 768 7.71 -35.14 16.08
N SER A 769 7.24 -35.21 14.84
CA SER A 769 5.99 -34.56 14.41
C SER A 769 4.78 -35.08 15.18
N PHE A 770 4.72 -36.39 15.44
CA PHE A 770 3.65 -37.00 16.23
C PHE A 770 3.68 -36.52 17.69
N VAL A 771 4.87 -36.50 18.32
CA VAL A 771 5.06 -35.95 19.67
C VAL A 771 4.61 -34.48 19.73
N MET A 772 5.01 -33.66 18.76
CA MET A 772 4.61 -32.25 18.69
C MET A 772 3.11 -32.08 18.50
N LEU A 773 2.49 -32.88 17.63
CA LEU A 773 1.05 -32.85 17.38
C LEU A 773 0.24 -33.19 18.64
N ILE A 774 0.58 -34.29 19.32
CA ILE A 774 -0.08 -34.68 20.57
C ILE A 774 0.13 -33.61 21.65
N SER A 775 1.35 -33.08 21.77
CA SER A 775 1.63 -31.99 22.71
C SER A 775 0.80 -30.74 22.42
N ALA A 776 0.61 -30.40 21.14
CA ALA A 776 -0.24 -29.28 20.71
C ALA A 776 -1.74 -29.54 20.99
N LEU A 777 -2.20 -30.78 20.81
CA LEU A 777 -3.57 -31.19 21.15
C LEU A 777 -3.85 -31.17 22.66
N VAL A 778 -2.83 -31.26 23.50
CA VAL A 778 -2.96 -31.00 24.95
C VAL A 778 -2.90 -29.50 25.23
N PHE A 779 -1.93 -28.79 24.65
CA PHE A 779 -1.66 -27.38 24.94
C PHE A 779 -2.81 -26.47 24.51
N ALA A 780 -3.24 -26.57 23.25
CA ALA A 780 -4.14 -25.59 22.64
C ALA A 780 -5.53 -25.56 23.29
N PRO A 781 -6.20 -26.70 23.59
CA PRO A 781 -7.50 -26.66 24.27
C PRO A 781 -7.42 -26.04 25.67
N ILE A 782 -6.39 -26.38 26.46
CA ILE A 782 -6.20 -25.84 27.81
C ILE A 782 -5.96 -24.33 27.74
N TYR A 783 -5.08 -23.90 26.83
CA TYR A 783 -4.81 -22.48 26.60
C TYR A 783 -6.07 -21.72 26.21
N LEU A 784 -6.84 -22.22 25.23
CA LEU A 784 -8.06 -21.57 24.75
C LEU A 784 -9.15 -21.54 25.82
N LEU A 785 -9.30 -22.60 26.62
CA LEU A 785 -10.25 -22.64 27.74
C LEU A 785 -9.88 -21.64 28.83
N ALA A 786 -8.60 -21.58 29.23
CA ALA A 786 -8.11 -20.60 30.22
C ALA A 786 -8.24 -19.16 29.72
N ALA A 787 -7.88 -18.90 28.45
CA ALA A 787 -8.03 -17.59 27.81
C ALA A 787 -9.50 -17.15 27.72
N ASN A 788 -10.41 -18.08 27.39
CA ASN A 788 -11.84 -17.82 27.37
C ASN A 788 -12.39 -17.55 28.78
N PHE A 789 -12.02 -18.37 29.77
CA PHE A 789 -12.45 -18.22 31.17
C PHE A 789 -12.04 -16.86 31.75
N TRP A 790 -10.85 -16.36 31.43
CA TRP A 790 -10.38 -15.06 31.89
C TRP A 790 -10.81 -13.87 31.02
N GLY A 791 -11.63 -14.10 30.00
CA GLY A 791 -12.17 -13.05 29.13
C GLY A 791 -11.10 -12.34 28.30
N VAL A 792 -10.04 -13.06 27.92
CA VAL A 792 -8.96 -12.52 27.04
C VAL A 792 -9.42 -12.46 25.59
N ILE A 793 -10.26 -13.42 25.18
CA ILE A 793 -10.85 -13.50 23.83
C ILE A 793 -12.02 -12.52 23.75
N GLU A 794 -11.97 -11.60 22.79
CA GLU A 794 -13.03 -10.62 22.57
C GLU A 794 -14.33 -11.30 22.07
N ASP A 795 -15.51 -10.77 22.43
CA ASP A 795 -16.79 -11.40 22.06
C ASP A 795 -17.06 -11.39 20.54
N ASP A 796 -16.39 -10.50 19.82
CA ASP A 796 -16.42 -10.41 18.36
C ASP A 796 -15.60 -11.54 17.73
N GLU A 797 -14.47 -11.89 18.34
CA GLU A 797 -13.63 -13.05 17.95
C GLU A 797 -14.37 -14.37 18.23
N LYS A 798 -15.06 -14.48 19.37
CA LYS A 798 -15.91 -15.64 19.69
C LYS A 798 -17.05 -15.81 18.68
N ARG A 799 -17.68 -14.72 18.25
CA ARG A 799 -18.74 -14.74 17.22
C ARG A 799 -18.18 -15.19 15.87
N TRP A 800 -17.03 -14.66 15.46
CA TRP A 800 -16.38 -15.04 14.21
C TRP A 800 -16.02 -16.54 14.18
N VAL A 801 -15.42 -17.07 15.26
CA VAL A 801 -15.10 -18.51 15.34
C VAL A 801 -16.36 -19.37 15.29
N LYS A 802 -17.43 -18.98 15.99
CA LYS A 802 -18.72 -19.68 15.93
C LYS A 802 -19.31 -19.68 14.52
N ASP A 803 -19.23 -18.57 13.80
CA ASP A 803 -19.73 -18.46 12.43
C ASP A 803 -18.88 -19.25 11.43
N LEU A 804 -17.56 -19.31 11.64
CA LEU A 804 -16.65 -20.13 10.83
C LEU A 804 -16.91 -21.63 11.05
N LEU A 805 -17.06 -22.07 12.30
CA LEU A 805 -17.40 -23.45 12.65
C LEU A 805 -18.79 -23.86 12.13
N ARG A 806 -19.77 -22.93 12.14
CA ARG A 806 -21.08 -23.15 11.52
C ARG A 806 -21.02 -23.30 10.00
N LYS A 807 -20.08 -22.63 9.33
CA LYS A 807 -19.86 -22.78 7.87
C LYS A 807 -19.11 -24.07 7.51
N LEU A 808 -18.26 -24.58 8.39
CA LEU A 808 -17.47 -25.81 8.19
C LEU A 808 -18.22 -27.08 8.62
N SER A 809 -19.24 -26.97 9.47
CA SER A 809 -20.11 -28.11 9.80
C SER A 809 -21.03 -28.41 8.60
N PRO A 810 -21.07 -29.65 8.08
CA PRO A 810 -22.05 -30.03 7.07
C PRO A 810 -23.45 -29.80 7.65
N ARG A 811 -24.30 -29.09 6.90
CA ARG A 811 -25.72 -28.95 7.23
C ARG A 811 -26.28 -30.36 7.38
N ARG A 812 -26.69 -30.76 8.58
CA ARG A 812 -27.61 -31.89 8.74
C ARG A 812 -28.85 -31.54 7.94
N VAL A 813 -29.02 -32.18 6.79
CA VAL A 813 -30.30 -32.20 6.08
C VAL A 813 -31.27 -32.85 7.06
N ALA A 814 -32.19 -32.06 7.60
CA ALA A 814 -33.34 -32.60 8.31
C ALA A 814 -34.13 -33.41 7.29
N GLY A 815 -34.13 -34.73 7.44
CA GLY A 815 -35.01 -35.60 6.66
C GLY A 815 -36.48 -35.26 6.96
N PRO A 816 -37.40 -35.49 6.02
CA PRO A 816 -38.82 -35.27 6.27
C PRO A 816 -39.27 -36.18 7.42
N LEU A 817 -40.07 -35.62 8.33
CA LEU A 817 -40.80 -36.40 9.34
C LEU A 817 -41.64 -37.48 8.61
N PRO A 818 -41.71 -38.71 9.13
CA PRO A 818 -42.61 -39.71 8.57
C PRO A 818 -44.06 -39.30 8.81
N ASP A 819 -44.84 -39.31 7.73
CA ASP A 819 -46.29 -39.28 7.77
C ASP A 819 -46.80 -40.46 8.60
N ASN A 820 -47.45 -40.16 9.72
CA ASN A 820 -48.30 -41.13 10.38
C ASN A 820 -49.62 -41.20 9.60
N GLY A 821 -49.77 -42.25 8.78
CA GLY A 821 -51.02 -42.54 8.08
C GLY A 821 -51.02 -43.91 7.42
N SER A 822 -51.74 -44.84 8.08
CA SER A 822 -52.14 -46.22 7.71
C SER A 822 -51.06 -47.30 7.59
#